data_AF-A0A2D4HUI5-F1
#
_entry.id   AF-A0A2D4HUI5-F1
#
_cell.length_a   1.000
_cell.length_b   1.000
_cell.length_c   1.000
_cell.angle_alpha   90.00
_cell.angle_beta   90.00
_cell.angle_gamma   90.00
#
_symmetry.space_group_name_H-M   'P 1'
#
loop_
_entity.id
_entity.type
_entity.pdbx_description
1 polymer ?
#
loop_
_entity_poly.entity_id
_entity_poly.type
_entity_poly.pdbx_seq_one_letter_code
_entity_poly.pdbx_strand_id
1 'polypeptide(L)'
;MGRKSRLQVLYSRFIFSEMTLISFSIPPLQDPSQYQFGRTKIFFRAGQVAYLEKVRSDRLRQACIMVQKNIRGWLQRKKFLRIRQAAVIIQQYFRGQRTLRKAITARALKETWAAIVIQKYSRGYLVRRLCQLICVATLTIQAFARGFLARKKYRKMLEEQKALILQKYARAWLARRRFQSIRRFILNIQLSYRVQRLQKKLEEQNKENHSLLEKLTVLASSHSSDIETIQKLHQDLEKLTRQRKISEENERKNRMGYEQRVSGFEKHNLGLQEEKKKLEKELQKKTEEMKDKLDNLTKQLFSDVQREERQRILLEKNFQSQKQDYEKRIELLNAEIMLLKEENAQLQNQIQEMQQAQDGLKIEIEELSNQIKTIPELRKEIDFLQIQKLDAEKQLQFQKHEMREKMSEITKQLLESYDFRDVRSRLSPEDLQHLNEDGELWFAYEGLKKATRVLEKHFQDQKENYEREINEQNAKINHLSQEITHLQKLFREENNTNECIRLQVARLTSENMMLPDLKRQVSELQKQKLDLENHLQDEVAKKNEKIEDMKDWTPQNPDEERSQKQALPLRKDLSAKGKTVATFPEFQRDRLEKQSERANGTGSKIWQDVAYLTMENTDLEEELDKKDRLIKKLQDQIRTLKKSIETGHEESPSSVLREYLGMLQYRKEDEPKISQNLILDLKPRGVVVNMIPGLPAHILFMCVRYADYLNDDSMLKSFMNMAISGIKQVIKEHAGDFEMLSFWLSNTCHFLNCLKQYSGEEEFMKHNTPQQNKNNLIHFDLSEYRQVLSDLAIRIYHQFISVMETSIQPMIVPGMLEYESLQGISGLKPTGFRKRSSSIDDTDAYTMTSILQQLSYFYTTMCQNGLDPELLKQAMRQLFFLIGAVTLNSLFLRKDMCSCRKGMQIRCNISYLEEWLKEKNLQSSSSKETLEPLAQAAWLLQVKKITEEDAKEISEHCTTLSATQIVKILNSYTPIDDFEKRIAPSFVRKVQGMLNSRQNSTQLMLDTKYLFQVTFPFTPSPYPLEMIEIPSSFKLGFLTRI
;
A
#
# COMPACT_ATOMS: atom_id res chain seq x y z
N MET A 1 47.04 -47.26 -12.20
CA MET A 1 47.52 -48.10 -11.07
C MET A 1 47.22 -47.36 -9.76
N GLY A 2 47.03 -48.03 -8.59
CA GLY A 2 46.97 -47.30 -7.31
C GLY A 2 46.02 -47.77 -6.17
N ARG A 3 45.24 -48.86 -6.30
CA ARG A 3 44.35 -49.33 -5.22
C ARG A 3 44.54 -50.76 -4.70
N LYS A 4 45.40 -51.60 -5.30
CA LYS A 4 45.72 -52.95 -4.73
C LYS A 4 46.67 -52.90 -3.52
N SER A 5 47.51 -51.86 -3.40
CA SER A 5 48.65 -51.81 -2.47
C SER A 5 48.32 -51.62 -0.98
N ARG A 6 47.05 -51.42 -0.57
CA ARG A 6 46.69 -51.19 0.85
C ARG A 6 46.06 -52.38 1.57
N LEU A 7 45.40 -53.31 0.85
CA LEU A 7 44.85 -54.54 1.46
C LEU A 7 45.96 -55.55 1.77
N GLN A 8 46.96 -55.66 0.88
CA GLN A 8 48.09 -56.58 1.07
C GLN A 8 48.93 -56.23 2.31
N VAL A 9 49.12 -54.93 2.60
CA VAL A 9 49.82 -54.43 3.80
C VAL A 9 49.04 -54.74 5.10
N LEU A 10 47.71 -54.78 5.05
CA LEU A 10 46.89 -55.15 6.21
C LEU A 10 46.90 -56.67 6.46
N TYR A 11 46.80 -57.48 5.42
CA TYR A 11 46.90 -58.95 5.56
C TYR A 11 48.30 -59.39 6.03
N SER A 12 49.38 -58.84 5.45
CA SER A 12 50.75 -59.14 5.91
C SER A 12 51.00 -58.71 7.36
N ARG A 13 50.37 -57.63 7.84
CA ARG A 13 50.46 -57.22 9.25
C ARG A 13 49.65 -58.11 10.20
N PHE A 14 48.55 -58.70 9.76
CA PHE A 14 47.78 -59.63 10.59
C PHE A 14 48.53 -60.95 10.80
N ILE A 15 49.08 -61.54 9.73
CA ILE A 15 49.80 -62.82 9.80
C ILE A 15 51.12 -62.69 10.60
N PHE A 16 51.83 -61.56 10.50
CA PHE A 16 52.98 -61.29 11.38
C PHE A 16 52.59 -61.07 12.86
N SER A 17 51.32 -60.76 13.16
CA SER A 17 50.86 -60.54 14.53
C SER A 17 50.62 -61.84 15.31
N GLU A 18 50.25 -62.93 14.64
CA GLU A 18 50.01 -64.22 15.32
C GLU A 18 51.33 -64.90 15.73
N MET A 19 52.34 -64.87 14.86
CA MET A 19 53.70 -65.34 15.18
C MET A 19 54.37 -64.53 16.30
N THR A 20 54.07 -63.24 16.45
CA THR A 20 54.60 -62.39 17.54
C THR A 20 53.75 -62.45 18.82
N LEU A 21 52.47 -62.80 18.75
CA LEU A 21 51.65 -63.04 19.94
C LEU A 21 52.17 -64.22 20.77
N ILE A 22 52.63 -65.29 20.11
CA ILE A 22 53.20 -66.46 20.80
C ILE A 22 54.50 -66.07 21.54
N SER A 23 55.41 -65.31 20.91
CA SER A 23 56.68 -64.90 21.55
C SER A 23 56.53 -63.91 22.70
N PHE A 24 55.45 -63.13 22.76
CA PHE A 24 55.17 -62.19 23.86
C PHE A 24 54.42 -62.80 25.06
N SER A 25 54.11 -64.11 25.03
CA SER A 25 53.19 -64.78 25.96
C SER A 25 53.71 -64.94 27.40
N ILE A 26 55.03 -64.99 27.59
CA ILE A 26 55.68 -65.22 28.88
C ILE A 26 56.44 -63.94 29.25
N PRO A 27 56.23 -63.34 30.45
CA PRO A 27 57.17 -62.35 30.98
C PRO A 27 58.57 -62.98 31.10
N PRO A 28 59.67 -62.26 30.91
CA PRO A 28 60.99 -62.82 31.19
C PRO A 28 61.02 -63.24 32.66
N LEU A 29 61.06 -64.55 32.90
CA LEU A 29 61.30 -65.12 34.23
C LEU A 29 62.79 -64.86 34.53
N GLN A 30 63.06 -63.68 35.10
CA GLN A 30 64.42 -63.14 35.32
C GLN A 30 65.28 -64.00 36.26
N ASP A 31 64.68 -65.00 36.91
CA ASP A 31 65.32 -65.86 37.88
C ASP A 31 65.23 -67.34 37.41
N PRO A 32 66.34 -67.90 36.87
CA PRO A 32 66.41 -69.29 36.42
C PRO A 32 66.16 -70.35 37.51
N SER A 33 66.10 -69.95 38.79
CA SER A 33 65.81 -70.88 39.90
C SER A 33 64.32 -71.23 40.05
N GLN A 34 63.43 -70.60 39.26
CA GLN A 34 61.98 -70.68 39.46
C GLN A 34 61.26 -71.61 38.45
N TYR A 35 61.95 -72.07 37.41
CA TYR A 35 61.42 -72.96 36.36
C TYR A 35 62.51 -73.85 35.75
N GLN A 36 62.14 -75.01 35.19
CA GLN A 36 63.09 -75.95 34.56
C GLN A 36 62.48 -76.62 33.32
N PHE A 37 63.25 -76.71 32.24
CA PHE A 37 62.86 -77.43 31.03
C PHE A 37 63.18 -78.92 31.13
N GLY A 38 62.16 -79.78 31.05
CA GLY A 38 62.31 -81.20 30.71
C GLY A 38 62.11 -81.42 29.21
N ARG A 39 62.40 -82.64 28.73
CA ARG A 39 62.35 -83.00 27.29
C ARG A 39 60.99 -82.77 26.60
N THR A 40 59.89 -82.70 27.35
CA THR A 40 58.52 -82.52 26.82
C THR A 40 57.62 -81.61 27.67
N LYS A 41 58.10 -81.11 28.82
CA LYS A 41 57.30 -80.31 29.78
C LYS A 41 58.18 -79.28 30.48
N ILE A 42 57.59 -78.13 30.82
CA ILE A 42 58.21 -77.11 31.67
C ILE A 42 57.69 -77.32 33.10
N PHE A 43 58.60 -77.41 34.06
CA PHE A 43 58.30 -77.51 35.48
C PHE A 43 58.45 -76.13 36.12
N PHE A 44 57.52 -75.78 37.01
CA PHE A 44 57.47 -74.49 37.70
C PHE A 44 57.48 -74.69 39.21
N ARG A 45 58.17 -73.80 39.94
CA ARG A 45 58.10 -73.76 41.41
C ARG A 45 56.68 -73.38 41.86
N ALA A 46 56.26 -73.87 43.03
CA ALA A 46 54.91 -73.63 43.55
C ALA A 46 54.54 -72.13 43.57
N GLY A 47 53.31 -71.81 43.17
CA GLY A 47 52.80 -70.44 43.04
C GLY A 47 53.05 -69.77 41.68
N GLN A 48 54.08 -70.15 40.93
CA GLN A 48 54.44 -69.48 39.67
C GLN A 48 53.37 -69.58 38.58
N VAL A 49 52.68 -70.73 38.49
CA VAL A 49 51.57 -70.93 37.52
C VAL A 49 50.42 -69.96 37.80
N ALA A 50 50.09 -69.71 39.07
CA ALA A 50 49.05 -68.76 39.47
C ALA A 50 49.46 -67.31 39.19
N TYR A 51 50.74 -66.96 39.33
CA TYR A 51 51.28 -65.65 38.95
C TYR A 51 51.18 -65.42 37.43
N LEU A 52 51.63 -66.39 36.62
CA LEU A 52 51.54 -66.31 35.16
C LEU A 52 50.08 -66.21 34.68
N GLU A 53 49.16 -66.98 35.28
CA GLU A 53 47.74 -66.95 34.94
C GLU A 53 47.05 -65.64 35.34
N LYS A 54 47.48 -65.02 36.45
CA LYS A 54 47.06 -63.67 36.83
C LYS A 54 47.52 -62.64 35.79
N VAL A 55 48.80 -62.67 35.39
CA VAL A 55 49.34 -61.75 34.36
C VAL A 55 48.66 -61.95 33.01
N ARG A 56 48.30 -63.19 32.65
CA ARG A 56 47.48 -63.51 31.46
C ARG A 56 46.10 -62.86 31.55
N SER A 57 45.44 -63.01 32.70
CA SER A 57 44.11 -62.45 32.99
C SER A 57 44.11 -60.92 32.95
N ASP A 58 45.09 -60.26 33.57
CA ASP A 58 45.20 -58.80 33.60
C ASP A 58 45.48 -58.23 32.20
N ARG A 59 46.31 -58.90 31.37
CA ARG A 59 46.52 -58.51 29.96
C ARG A 59 45.24 -58.64 29.13
N LEU A 60 44.50 -59.74 29.26
CA LEU A 60 43.21 -59.93 28.58
C LEU A 60 42.20 -58.87 29.02
N ARG A 61 42.16 -58.52 30.31
CA ARG A 61 41.31 -57.46 30.85
C ARG A 61 41.66 -56.09 30.26
N GLN A 62 42.95 -55.74 30.16
CA GLN A 62 43.38 -54.49 29.53
C GLN A 62 43.06 -54.41 28.04
N ALA A 63 43.25 -55.51 27.29
CA ALA A 63 42.84 -55.59 25.88
C ALA A 63 41.33 -55.37 25.73
N CYS A 64 40.51 -56.03 26.57
CA CYS A 64 39.06 -55.86 26.58
C CYS A 64 38.65 -54.41 26.91
N ILE A 65 39.26 -53.78 27.92
CA ILE A 65 39.02 -52.37 28.29
C ILE A 65 39.38 -51.44 27.12
N MET A 66 40.48 -51.68 26.40
CA MET A 66 40.89 -50.87 25.26
C MET A 66 39.87 -50.98 24.10
N VAL A 67 39.40 -52.18 23.78
CA VAL A 67 38.35 -52.41 22.78
C VAL A 67 37.04 -51.73 23.19
N GLN A 68 36.59 -51.91 24.43
CA GLN A 68 35.38 -51.26 24.96
C GLN A 68 35.48 -49.72 24.93
N LYS A 69 36.62 -49.14 25.31
CA LYS A 69 36.90 -47.70 25.24
C LYS A 69 36.76 -47.17 23.81
N ASN A 70 37.36 -47.87 22.84
CA ASN A 70 37.33 -47.47 21.44
C ASN A 70 35.92 -47.59 20.83
N ILE A 71 35.18 -48.65 21.14
CA ILE A 71 33.79 -48.82 20.68
C ILE A 71 32.87 -47.75 21.27
N ARG A 72 32.96 -47.48 22.58
CA ARG A 72 32.19 -46.41 23.25
C ARG A 72 32.50 -45.02 22.64
N GLY A 73 33.78 -44.72 22.41
CA GLY A 73 34.20 -43.48 21.77
C GLY A 73 33.70 -43.34 20.32
N TRP A 74 33.75 -44.42 19.53
CA TRP A 74 33.23 -44.45 18.16
C TRP A 74 31.72 -44.23 18.10
N LEU A 75 30.95 -44.89 18.99
CA LEU A 75 29.50 -44.73 19.10
C LEU A 75 29.12 -43.26 19.40
N GLN A 76 29.76 -42.64 20.38
CA GLN A 76 29.48 -41.24 20.72
C GLN A 76 29.91 -40.28 19.61
N ARG A 77 31.06 -40.50 18.96
CA ARG A 77 31.49 -39.72 17.79
C ARG A 77 30.50 -39.84 16.63
N LYS A 78 29.95 -41.03 16.38
CA LYS A 78 28.92 -41.29 15.36
C LYS A 78 27.59 -40.61 15.70
N LYS A 79 27.18 -40.58 16.98
CA LYS A 79 26.00 -39.82 17.44
C LYS A 79 26.19 -38.31 17.28
N PHE A 80 27.32 -37.76 17.72
CA PHE A 80 27.64 -36.34 17.59
C PHE A 80 27.68 -35.87 16.12
N LEU A 81 28.31 -36.63 15.23
CA LEU A 81 28.40 -36.27 13.81
C LEU A 81 27.02 -36.23 13.13
N ARG A 82 26.11 -37.16 13.45
CA ARG A 82 24.70 -37.11 12.98
C ARG A 82 23.99 -35.83 13.45
N ILE A 83 24.10 -35.49 14.74
CA ILE A 83 23.49 -34.27 15.31
C ILE A 83 24.05 -33.02 14.62
N ARG A 84 25.37 -32.97 14.40
CA ARG A 84 26.02 -31.84 13.70
C ARG A 84 25.57 -31.74 12.23
N GLN A 85 25.39 -32.86 11.53
CA GLN A 85 24.87 -32.86 10.16
C GLN A 85 23.42 -32.35 10.10
N ALA A 86 22.54 -32.84 10.98
CA ALA A 86 21.15 -32.36 11.07
C ALA A 86 21.09 -30.84 11.36
N ALA A 87 21.86 -30.37 12.34
CA ALA A 87 21.94 -28.94 12.67
C ALA A 87 22.43 -28.08 11.49
N VAL A 88 23.45 -28.54 10.75
CA VAL A 88 23.94 -27.83 9.55
C VAL A 88 22.90 -27.79 8.44
N ILE A 89 22.16 -28.88 8.20
CA ILE A 89 21.09 -28.93 7.19
C ILE A 89 19.96 -27.94 7.55
N ILE A 90 19.51 -27.93 8.81
CA ILE A 90 18.48 -27.00 9.30
C ILE A 90 18.96 -25.54 9.17
N GLN A 91 20.21 -25.26 9.54
CA GLN A 91 20.82 -23.93 9.39
C GLN A 91 20.97 -23.50 7.92
N GLN A 92 21.31 -24.41 7.02
CA GLN A 92 21.37 -24.14 5.58
C GLN A 92 19.99 -23.82 5.01
N TYR A 93 18.96 -24.60 5.36
CA TYR A 93 17.58 -24.35 4.96
C TYR A 93 17.08 -22.98 5.43
N PHE A 94 17.27 -22.64 6.72
CA PHE A 94 16.87 -21.33 7.25
C PHE A 94 17.63 -20.16 6.61
N ARG A 95 18.94 -20.33 6.32
CA ARG A 95 19.73 -19.31 5.61
C ARG A 95 19.23 -19.12 4.17
N GLY A 96 18.97 -20.20 3.44
CA GLY A 96 18.39 -20.18 2.10
C GLY A 96 17.03 -19.49 2.08
N GLN A 97 16.12 -19.88 2.99
CA GLN A 97 14.78 -19.31 3.09
C GLN A 97 14.77 -17.83 3.50
N ARG A 98 15.74 -17.38 4.33
CA ARG A 98 15.94 -15.96 4.66
C ARG A 98 16.38 -15.15 3.43
N THR A 99 17.28 -15.69 2.62
CA THR A 99 17.73 -15.07 1.35
C THR A 99 16.60 -15.05 0.31
N LEU A 100 15.86 -16.15 0.15
CA LEU A 100 14.73 -16.24 -0.77
C LEU A 100 13.63 -15.24 -0.42
N ARG A 101 13.23 -15.16 0.86
CA ARG A 101 12.27 -14.15 1.34
C ARG A 101 12.76 -12.72 1.07
N LYS A 102 14.02 -12.40 1.41
CA LYS A 102 14.59 -11.07 1.09
C LYS A 102 14.55 -10.75 -0.40
N ALA A 103 14.86 -11.71 -1.27
CA ALA A 103 14.83 -11.53 -2.72
C ALA A 103 13.40 -11.34 -3.27
N ILE A 104 12.43 -12.12 -2.79
CA ILE A 104 11.02 -12.00 -3.18
C ILE A 104 10.44 -10.66 -2.70
N THR A 105 10.65 -10.28 -1.43
CA THR A 105 10.19 -8.99 -0.91
C THR A 105 10.85 -7.82 -1.64
N ALA A 106 12.14 -7.88 -1.95
CA ALA A 106 12.83 -6.85 -2.72
C ALA A 106 12.33 -6.76 -4.18
N ARG A 107 11.94 -7.89 -4.80
CA ARG A 107 11.32 -7.91 -6.13
C ARG A 107 9.93 -7.30 -6.10
N ALA A 108 9.06 -7.74 -5.19
CA ALA A 108 7.71 -7.20 -5.01
C ALA A 108 7.73 -5.69 -4.66
N LEU A 109 8.71 -5.22 -3.87
CA LEU A 109 8.91 -3.79 -3.59
C LEU A 109 9.32 -3.00 -4.84
N LYS A 110 10.14 -3.58 -5.74
CA LYS A 110 10.48 -2.94 -7.03
C LYS A 110 9.31 -2.92 -8.00
N GLU A 111 8.55 -4.00 -8.08
CA GLU A 111 7.36 -4.12 -8.94
C GLU A 111 6.24 -3.16 -8.49
N THR A 112 5.99 -3.07 -7.18
CA THR A 112 5.05 -2.08 -6.62
C THR A 112 5.54 -0.65 -6.77
N TRP A 113 6.85 -0.37 -6.60
CA TRP A 113 7.42 0.96 -6.93
C TRP A 113 7.24 1.32 -8.41
N ALA A 114 7.53 0.40 -9.33
CA ALA A 114 7.34 0.62 -10.76
C ALA A 114 5.86 0.90 -11.08
N ALA A 115 4.93 0.12 -10.52
CA ALA A 115 3.50 0.35 -10.66
C ALA A 115 3.07 1.72 -10.11
N ILE A 116 3.53 2.11 -8.92
CA ILE A 116 3.23 3.42 -8.30
C ILE A 116 3.78 4.57 -9.17
N VAL A 117 5.00 4.44 -9.70
CA VAL A 117 5.61 5.45 -10.59
C VAL A 117 4.83 5.58 -11.90
N ILE A 118 4.48 4.46 -12.55
CA ILE A 118 3.68 4.45 -13.79
C ILE A 118 2.29 5.05 -13.53
N GLN A 119 1.61 4.67 -12.45
CA GLN A 119 0.31 5.21 -12.06
C GLN A 119 0.37 6.72 -11.71
N LYS A 120 1.46 7.18 -11.07
CA LYS A 120 1.70 8.60 -10.80
C LYS A 120 1.81 9.40 -12.09
N TYR A 121 2.59 8.91 -13.06
CA TYR A 121 2.76 9.59 -14.34
C TYR A 121 1.50 9.52 -15.22
N SER A 122 0.77 8.40 -15.26
CA SER A 122 -0.46 8.30 -16.05
C SER A 122 -1.60 9.15 -15.48
N ARG A 123 -1.83 9.14 -14.16
CA ARG A 123 -2.78 10.05 -13.49
C ARG A 123 -2.38 11.51 -13.72
N GLY A 124 -1.10 11.85 -13.56
CA GLY A 124 -0.57 13.19 -13.82
C GLY A 124 -0.62 13.63 -15.29
N TYR A 125 -0.64 12.70 -16.25
CA TYR A 125 -0.87 12.99 -17.66
C TYR A 125 -2.36 13.25 -17.95
N LEU A 126 -3.25 12.39 -17.45
CA LEU A 126 -4.71 12.53 -17.62
C LEU A 126 -5.22 13.86 -17.05
N VAL A 127 -4.80 14.23 -15.83
CA VAL A 127 -5.17 15.52 -15.22
C VAL A 127 -4.64 16.69 -16.04
N ARG A 128 -3.37 16.67 -16.48
CA ARG A 128 -2.81 17.75 -17.32
C ARG A 128 -3.51 17.88 -18.66
N ARG A 129 -3.88 16.77 -19.31
CA ARG A 129 -4.68 16.76 -20.55
C ARG A 129 -6.07 17.35 -20.33
N LEU A 130 -6.73 17.03 -19.22
CA LEU A 130 -8.03 17.60 -18.85
C LEU A 130 -7.93 19.11 -18.59
N CYS A 131 -6.94 19.54 -17.79
CA CYS A 131 -6.68 20.96 -17.53
C CYS A 131 -6.35 21.73 -18.82
N GLN A 132 -5.53 21.17 -19.73
CA GLN A 132 -5.25 21.78 -21.03
C GLN A 132 -6.52 21.94 -21.88
N LEU A 133 -7.39 20.92 -21.92
CA LEU A 133 -8.68 21.00 -22.63
C LEU A 133 -9.56 22.13 -22.05
N ILE A 134 -9.67 22.20 -20.72
CA ILE A 134 -10.42 23.24 -20.01
C ILE A 134 -9.82 24.64 -20.25
N CYS A 135 -8.49 24.78 -20.24
CA CYS A 135 -7.81 26.03 -20.55
C CYS A 135 -8.05 26.48 -21.99
N VAL A 136 -7.97 25.59 -22.98
CA VAL A 136 -8.24 25.93 -24.40
C VAL A 136 -9.71 26.29 -24.61
N ALA A 137 -10.64 25.55 -24.00
CA ALA A 137 -12.07 25.89 -24.02
C ALA A 137 -12.34 27.25 -23.36
N THR A 138 -11.72 27.51 -22.21
CA THR A 138 -11.89 28.78 -21.48
C THR A 138 -11.29 29.96 -22.25
N LEU A 139 -10.10 29.81 -22.81
CA LEU A 139 -9.43 30.86 -23.61
C LEU A 139 -10.20 31.16 -24.90
N THR A 140 -10.74 30.14 -25.59
CA THR A 140 -11.55 30.35 -26.79
C THR A 140 -12.89 31.03 -26.45
N ILE A 141 -13.61 30.58 -25.41
CA ILE A 141 -14.83 31.25 -24.92
C ILE A 141 -14.54 32.70 -24.51
N GLN A 142 -13.47 32.95 -23.76
CA GLN A 142 -13.07 34.31 -23.38
C GLN A 142 -12.70 35.18 -24.59
N ALA A 143 -12.01 34.64 -25.60
CA ALA A 143 -11.68 35.36 -26.83
C ALA A 143 -12.94 35.70 -27.64
N PHE A 144 -13.88 34.76 -27.79
CA PHE A 144 -15.18 35.02 -28.44
C PHE A 144 -16.01 36.06 -27.68
N ALA A 145 -16.07 35.99 -26.34
CA ALA A 145 -16.78 36.95 -25.50
C ALA A 145 -16.15 38.36 -25.56
N ARG A 146 -14.83 38.48 -25.42
CA ARG A 146 -14.09 39.75 -25.58
C ARG A 146 -14.30 40.35 -26.97
N GLY A 147 -14.21 39.52 -28.02
CA GLY A 147 -14.48 39.93 -29.40
C GLY A 147 -15.93 40.35 -29.65
N PHE A 148 -16.91 39.67 -29.05
CA PHE A 148 -18.32 40.06 -29.10
C PHE A 148 -18.57 41.41 -28.42
N LEU A 149 -18.03 41.60 -27.20
CA LEU A 149 -18.13 42.86 -26.47
C LEU A 149 -17.48 44.03 -27.24
N ALA A 150 -16.29 43.82 -27.79
CA ALA A 150 -15.61 44.81 -28.65
C ALA A 150 -16.47 45.17 -29.88
N ARG A 151 -17.00 44.18 -30.60
CA ARG A 151 -17.90 44.39 -31.76
C ARG A 151 -19.19 45.10 -31.36
N LYS A 152 -19.80 44.79 -30.21
CA LYS A 152 -20.99 45.47 -29.68
C LYS A 152 -20.70 46.94 -29.35
N LYS A 153 -19.55 47.22 -28.72
CA LYS A 153 -19.10 48.58 -28.37
C LYS A 153 -18.80 49.41 -29.64
N TYR A 154 -18.17 48.80 -30.65
CA TYR A 154 -17.93 49.43 -31.95
C TYR A 154 -19.22 49.74 -32.72
N ARG A 155 -20.20 48.82 -32.76
CA ARG A 155 -21.52 49.09 -33.37
C ARG A 155 -22.19 50.30 -32.74
N LYS A 156 -22.26 50.37 -31.41
CA LYS A 156 -22.83 51.51 -30.69
C LYS A 156 -22.12 52.83 -31.01
N MET A 157 -20.78 52.84 -31.05
CA MET A 157 -20.01 54.02 -31.45
C MET A 157 -20.34 54.45 -32.90
N LEU A 158 -20.53 53.50 -33.81
CA LEU A 158 -20.81 53.77 -35.23
C LEU A 158 -22.27 54.21 -35.45
N GLU A 159 -23.21 53.74 -34.63
CA GLU A 159 -24.59 54.24 -34.52
C GLU A 159 -24.61 55.69 -33.98
N GLU A 160 -23.85 55.96 -32.92
CA GLU A 160 -23.69 57.31 -32.34
C GLU A 160 -23.06 58.29 -33.35
N GLN A 161 -22.01 57.88 -34.07
CA GLN A 161 -21.42 58.70 -35.14
C GLN A 161 -22.41 58.97 -36.28
N LYS A 162 -23.19 57.98 -36.73
CA LYS A 162 -24.25 58.17 -37.73
C LYS A 162 -25.34 59.13 -37.22
N ALA A 163 -25.74 59.01 -35.97
CA ALA A 163 -26.70 59.93 -35.35
C ALA A 163 -26.16 61.36 -35.28
N LEU A 164 -24.89 61.56 -34.92
CA LEU A 164 -24.23 62.87 -34.91
C LEU A 164 -24.15 63.49 -36.32
N ILE A 165 -23.86 62.69 -37.35
CA ILE A 165 -23.87 63.14 -38.75
C ILE A 165 -25.28 63.58 -39.17
N LEU A 166 -26.31 62.78 -38.85
CA LEU A 166 -27.70 63.12 -39.17
C LEU A 166 -28.16 64.39 -38.43
N GLN A 167 -27.85 64.52 -37.14
CA GLN A 167 -28.12 65.72 -36.34
C GLN A 167 -27.39 66.96 -36.87
N LYS A 168 -26.13 66.83 -37.33
CA LYS A 168 -25.38 67.92 -37.98
C LYS A 168 -26.12 68.44 -39.21
N TYR A 169 -26.57 67.55 -40.09
CA TYR A 169 -27.33 67.93 -41.29
C TYR A 169 -28.70 68.53 -40.94
N ALA A 170 -29.44 67.94 -40.00
CA ALA A 170 -30.73 68.46 -39.55
C ALA A 170 -30.63 69.87 -38.93
N ARG A 171 -29.65 70.11 -38.05
CA ARG A 171 -29.37 71.44 -37.47
C ARG A 171 -28.99 72.45 -38.58
N ALA A 172 -28.13 72.07 -39.52
CA ALA A 172 -27.74 72.92 -40.65
C ALA A 172 -28.88 73.20 -41.64
N TRP A 173 -29.87 72.30 -41.76
CA TRP A 173 -31.09 72.53 -42.54
C TRP A 173 -32.06 73.47 -41.81
N LEU A 174 -32.30 73.26 -40.51
CA LEU A 174 -33.13 74.14 -39.68
C LEU A 174 -32.60 75.58 -39.65
N ALA A 175 -31.28 75.76 -39.52
CA ALA A 175 -30.64 77.07 -39.57
C ALA A 175 -30.85 77.76 -40.93
N ARG A 176 -30.64 77.04 -42.05
CA ARG A 176 -30.89 77.57 -43.40
C ARG A 176 -32.37 77.89 -43.66
N ARG A 177 -33.30 77.07 -43.16
CA ARG A 177 -34.75 77.31 -43.23
C ARG A 177 -35.15 78.56 -42.43
N ARG A 178 -34.63 78.76 -41.21
CA ARG A 178 -34.82 79.98 -40.42
C ARG A 178 -34.27 81.21 -41.15
N PHE A 179 -33.05 81.16 -41.67
CA PHE A 179 -32.45 82.25 -42.43
C PHE A 179 -33.25 82.60 -43.70
N GLN A 180 -33.72 81.61 -44.46
CA GLN A 180 -34.59 81.86 -45.62
C GLN A 180 -35.92 82.51 -45.22
N SER A 181 -36.53 82.10 -44.10
CA SER A 181 -37.76 82.70 -43.58
C SER A 181 -37.54 84.18 -43.21
N ILE A 182 -36.47 84.49 -42.49
CA ILE A 182 -36.07 85.87 -42.15
C ILE A 182 -35.78 86.69 -43.42
N ARG A 183 -35.05 86.13 -44.40
CA ARG A 183 -34.77 86.80 -45.68
C ARG A 183 -36.05 87.10 -46.46
N ARG A 184 -37.03 86.20 -46.50
CA ARG A 184 -38.34 86.44 -47.14
C ARG A 184 -39.11 87.55 -46.41
N PHE A 185 -39.13 87.53 -45.09
CA PHE A 185 -39.78 88.57 -44.27
C PHE A 185 -39.15 89.96 -44.49
N ILE A 186 -37.82 90.05 -44.49
CA ILE A 186 -37.09 91.29 -44.79
C ILE A 186 -37.37 91.76 -46.23
N LEU A 187 -37.37 90.85 -47.21
CA LEU A 187 -37.71 91.20 -48.60
C LEU A 187 -39.15 91.72 -48.72
N ASN A 188 -40.11 91.13 -48.01
CA ASN A 188 -41.49 91.63 -47.99
C ASN A 188 -41.56 93.03 -47.38
N ILE A 189 -40.91 93.29 -46.24
CA ILE A 189 -40.85 94.64 -45.65
C ILE A 189 -40.19 95.64 -46.61
N GLN A 190 -39.09 95.26 -47.28
CA GLN A 190 -38.42 96.10 -48.26
C GLN A 190 -39.28 96.37 -49.50
N LEU A 191 -40.10 95.41 -49.93
CA LEU A 191 -41.07 95.59 -51.01
C LEU A 191 -42.21 96.52 -50.57
N SER A 192 -42.84 96.29 -49.41
CA SER A 192 -43.88 97.16 -48.86
C SER A 192 -43.39 98.60 -48.69
N TYR A 193 -42.19 98.82 -48.15
CA TYR A 193 -41.61 100.15 -48.03
C TYR A 193 -41.30 100.80 -49.39
N ARG A 194 -40.83 100.02 -50.39
CA ARG A 194 -40.64 100.53 -51.76
C ARG A 194 -41.97 100.92 -52.40
N VAL A 195 -43.01 100.11 -52.26
CA VAL A 195 -44.37 100.39 -52.76
C VAL A 195 -44.94 101.64 -52.07
N GLN A 196 -44.88 101.73 -50.74
CA GLN A 196 -45.37 102.89 -49.99
C GLN A 196 -44.60 104.18 -50.36
N ARG A 197 -43.28 104.09 -50.57
CA ARG A 197 -42.46 105.22 -51.05
C ARG A 197 -42.79 105.62 -52.48
N LEU A 198 -43.15 104.68 -53.36
CA LEU A 198 -43.62 104.96 -54.72
C LEU A 198 -45.03 105.56 -54.71
N GLN A 199 -45.94 105.07 -53.85
CA GLN A 199 -47.27 105.66 -53.65
C GLN A 199 -47.16 107.10 -53.12
N LYS A 200 -46.33 107.36 -52.10
CA LYS A 200 -46.08 108.72 -51.62
C LYS A 200 -45.50 109.62 -52.70
N LYS A 201 -44.56 109.11 -53.51
CA LYS A 201 -44.05 109.83 -54.69
C LYS A 201 -45.13 110.10 -55.75
N LEU A 202 -46.08 109.18 -55.94
CA LEU A 202 -47.20 109.37 -56.88
C LEU A 202 -48.22 110.38 -56.33
N GLU A 203 -48.45 110.44 -55.01
CA GLU A 203 -49.24 111.49 -54.37
C GLU A 203 -48.55 112.86 -54.42
N GLU A 204 -47.22 112.90 -54.21
CA GLU A 204 -46.39 114.10 -54.38
C GLU A 204 -46.45 114.57 -55.85
N GLN A 205 -46.23 113.68 -56.82
CA GLN A 205 -46.36 113.99 -58.24
C GLN A 205 -47.80 114.33 -58.67
N ASN A 206 -48.84 113.80 -58.02
CA ASN A 206 -50.21 114.20 -58.32
C ASN A 206 -50.54 115.60 -57.76
N LYS A 207 -49.95 115.99 -56.62
CA LYS A 207 -50.04 117.36 -56.09
C LYS A 207 -49.22 118.33 -56.94
N GLU A 208 -48.04 117.93 -57.38
CA GLU A 208 -47.24 118.67 -58.37
C GLU A 208 -47.99 118.81 -59.69
N ASN A 209 -48.56 117.72 -60.24
CA ASN A 209 -49.36 117.75 -61.47
C ASN A 209 -50.62 118.62 -61.34
N HIS A 210 -51.28 118.63 -60.18
CA HIS A 210 -52.43 119.52 -59.95
C HIS A 210 -52.00 120.99 -59.93
N SER A 211 -50.91 121.31 -59.23
CA SER A 211 -50.33 122.66 -59.21
C SER A 211 -49.70 123.06 -60.57
N LEU A 212 -49.23 122.08 -61.36
CA LEU A 212 -48.78 122.28 -62.73
C LEU A 212 -49.96 122.48 -63.68
N LEU A 213 -51.12 121.87 -63.43
CA LEU A 213 -52.35 122.15 -64.17
C LEU A 213 -52.81 123.61 -63.95
N GLU A 214 -52.77 124.08 -62.70
CA GLU A 214 -53.01 125.51 -62.36
C GLU A 214 -51.96 126.45 -62.96
N LYS A 215 -50.70 126.02 -63.08
CA LYS A 215 -49.63 126.83 -63.68
C LYS A 215 -49.64 126.79 -65.21
N LEU A 216 -50.10 125.71 -65.84
CA LEU A 216 -50.20 125.58 -67.30
C LEU A 216 -51.34 126.41 -67.89
N THR A 217 -52.37 126.76 -67.11
CA THR A 217 -53.36 127.78 -67.51
C THR A 217 -52.83 129.23 -67.44
N VAL A 218 -51.66 129.48 -66.83
CA VAL A 218 -51.08 130.83 -66.66
C VAL A 218 -49.78 131.00 -67.45
N LEU A 219 -48.94 129.98 -67.53
CA LEU A 219 -47.64 129.97 -68.24
C LEU A 219 -47.77 129.57 -69.72
N ALA A 220 -48.90 129.87 -70.34
CA ALA A 220 -49.08 129.85 -71.80
C ALA A 220 -48.49 131.11 -72.49
N SER A 221 -47.63 131.86 -71.81
CA SER A 221 -46.96 133.06 -72.31
C SER A 221 -45.52 133.15 -71.79
N SER A 222 -44.61 133.75 -72.60
CA SER A 222 -43.18 133.97 -72.31
C SER A 222 -42.30 132.71 -72.13
N HIS A 223 -41.77 132.19 -73.25
CA HIS A 223 -40.67 131.21 -73.27
C HIS A 223 -39.29 131.92 -73.31
N SER A 224 -38.22 131.16 -73.02
CA SER A 224 -36.77 131.46 -73.17
C SER A 224 -36.03 132.18 -72.03
N SER A 225 -35.25 131.39 -71.28
CA SER A 225 -33.77 131.49 -71.29
C SER A 225 -33.17 130.25 -70.60
N ASP A 226 -32.39 129.46 -71.35
CA ASP A 226 -31.64 128.31 -70.84
C ASP A 226 -30.20 128.71 -70.45
N ILE A 227 -29.43 127.73 -69.97
CA ILE A 227 -27.94 127.74 -69.87
C ILE A 227 -27.36 128.62 -68.73
N GLU A 228 -27.49 128.15 -67.48
CA GLU A 228 -26.52 128.54 -66.43
C GLU A 228 -26.27 127.49 -65.31
N THR A 229 -27.11 126.47 -65.16
CA THR A 229 -27.04 125.50 -64.03
C THR A 229 -26.07 124.33 -64.22
N ILE A 230 -25.47 124.15 -65.41
CA ILE A 230 -24.73 122.93 -65.77
C ILE A 230 -23.30 122.87 -65.20
N GLN A 231 -22.68 124.02 -64.88
CA GLN A 231 -21.26 124.06 -64.47
C GLN A 231 -21.00 123.54 -63.04
N LYS A 232 -22.03 123.45 -62.17
CA LYS A 232 -21.85 123.05 -60.76
C LYS A 232 -21.65 121.55 -60.53
N LEU A 233 -22.00 120.69 -61.50
CA LEU A 233 -21.96 119.23 -61.35
C LEU A 233 -20.60 118.58 -61.67
N HIS A 234 -19.64 119.32 -62.24
CA HIS A 234 -18.35 118.73 -62.65
C HIS A 234 -17.37 118.49 -61.48
N GLN A 235 -17.47 119.23 -60.36
CA GLN A 235 -16.47 119.14 -59.28
C GLN A 235 -16.62 117.92 -58.35
N ASP A 236 -17.81 117.32 -58.24
CA ASP A 236 -18.04 116.19 -57.31
C ASP A 236 -17.59 114.83 -57.88
N LEU A 237 -17.47 114.69 -59.20
CA LEU A 237 -17.03 113.44 -59.86
C LEU A 237 -15.54 113.12 -59.59
N GLU A 238 -14.70 114.12 -59.35
CA GLU A 238 -13.27 113.92 -59.07
C GLU A 238 -12.98 113.37 -57.66
N LYS A 239 -13.84 113.65 -56.67
CA LYS A 239 -13.62 113.17 -55.29
C LYS A 239 -13.89 111.66 -55.18
N LEU A 240 -14.95 111.19 -55.82
CA LEU A 240 -15.36 109.77 -55.77
C LEU A 240 -14.36 108.84 -56.49
N THR A 241 -13.73 109.31 -57.57
CA THR A 241 -12.74 108.52 -58.32
C THR A 241 -11.43 108.29 -57.54
N ARG A 242 -11.07 109.16 -56.59
CA ARG A 242 -9.86 109.01 -55.76
C ARG A 242 -10.04 108.00 -54.62
N GLN A 243 -11.20 107.98 -53.95
CA GLN A 243 -11.47 106.99 -52.89
C GLN A 243 -11.53 105.54 -53.41
N ARG A 244 -12.05 105.33 -54.62
CA ARG A 244 -12.19 103.98 -55.22
C ARG A 244 -10.84 103.25 -55.36
N LYS A 245 -9.80 103.94 -55.85
CA LYS A 245 -8.48 103.34 -56.10
C LYS A 245 -7.82 102.82 -54.81
N ILE A 246 -7.93 103.55 -53.71
CA ILE A 246 -7.33 103.18 -52.41
C ILE A 246 -7.96 101.88 -51.87
N SER A 247 -9.28 101.71 -52.04
CA SER A 247 -9.99 100.48 -51.63
C SER A 247 -9.55 99.27 -52.48
N GLU A 248 -9.50 99.44 -53.81
CA GLU A 248 -9.14 98.37 -54.75
C GLU A 248 -7.67 97.91 -54.65
N GLU A 249 -6.76 98.75 -54.13
CA GLU A 249 -5.37 98.37 -53.83
C GLU A 249 -5.25 97.61 -52.50
N ASN A 250 -5.98 98.04 -51.47
CA ASN A 250 -5.98 97.37 -50.17
C ASN A 250 -6.58 95.95 -50.25
N GLU A 251 -7.63 95.74 -51.04
CA GLU A 251 -8.13 94.38 -51.32
C GLU A 251 -7.09 93.51 -52.07
N ARG A 252 -6.31 94.08 -53.00
CA ARG A 252 -5.27 93.33 -53.73
C ARG A 252 -4.17 92.84 -52.79
N LYS A 253 -3.66 93.69 -51.89
CA LYS A 253 -2.66 93.29 -50.88
C LYS A 253 -3.19 92.19 -49.97
N ASN A 254 -4.45 92.28 -49.54
CA ASN A 254 -5.08 91.23 -48.73
C ASN A 254 -5.27 89.92 -49.50
N ARG A 255 -5.74 89.94 -50.77
CA ARG A 255 -5.88 88.72 -51.60
C ARG A 255 -4.54 87.97 -51.76
N MET A 256 -3.48 88.67 -52.14
CA MET A 256 -2.12 88.10 -52.25
C MET A 256 -1.67 87.45 -50.93
N GLY A 257 -1.93 88.12 -49.79
CA GLY A 257 -1.64 87.60 -48.46
C GLY A 257 -2.49 86.42 -48.00
N TYR A 258 -3.59 86.08 -48.69
CA TYR A 258 -4.32 84.82 -48.50
C TYR A 258 -3.82 83.74 -49.46
N GLU A 259 -3.64 84.06 -50.75
CA GLU A 259 -3.16 83.14 -51.78
C GLU A 259 -1.78 82.56 -51.45
N GLN A 260 -0.86 83.38 -50.95
CA GLN A 260 0.48 82.93 -50.52
C GLN A 260 0.43 81.95 -49.33
N ARG A 261 -0.54 82.08 -48.42
CA ARG A 261 -0.77 81.14 -47.31
C ARG A 261 -1.45 79.85 -47.77
N VAL A 262 -2.42 79.94 -48.69
CA VAL A 262 -3.06 78.76 -49.31
C VAL A 262 -2.00 77.91 -50.03
N SER A 263 -1.16 78.52 -50.87
CA SER A 263 -0.06 77.83 -51.56
C SER A 263 0.92 77.15 -50.60
N GLY A 264 1.20 77.75 -49.44
CA GLY A 264 2.00 77.14 -48.37
C GLY A 264 1.35 75.88 -47.79
N PHE A 265 0.06 75.94 -47.46
CA PHE A 265 -0.68 74.78 -46.94
C PHE A 265 -0.86 73.67 -47.99
N GLU A 266 -1.05 74.00 -49.26
CA GLU A 266 -1.15 73.03 -50.36
C GLU A 266 0.15 72.24 -50.53
N LYS A 267 1.31 72.93 -50.53
CA LYS A 267 2.64 72.26 -50.58
C LYS A 267 2.86 71.36 -49.37
N HIS A 268 2.49 71.80 -48.17
CA HIS A 268 2.61 70.99 -46.95
C HIS A 268 1.71 69.74 -46.98
N ASN A 269 0.46 69.88 -47.45
CA ASN A 269 -0.46 68.75 -47.63
C ASN A 269 0.03 67.74 -48.69
N LEU A 270 0.70 68.20 -49.74
CA LEU A 270 1.36 67.33 -50.73
C LEU A 270 2.48 66.50 -50.11
N GLY A 271 3.38 67.12 -49.35
CA GLY A 271 4.46 66.41 -48.64
C GLY A 271 3.91 65.34 -47.68
N LEU A 272 2.91 65.68 -46.87
CA LEU A 272 2.23 64.74 -45.97
C LEU A 272 1.53 63.58 -46.71
N GLN A 273 1.04 63.79 -47.93
CA GLN A 273 0.51 62.69 -48.75
C GLN A 273 1.61 61.75 -49.28
N GLU A 274 2.80 62.27 -49.57
CA GLU A 274 3.93 61.43 -50.02
C GLU A 274 4.53 60.62 -48.87
N GLU A 275 4.71 61.21 -47.69
CA GLU A 275 5.14 60.49 -46.49
C GLU A 275 4.12 59.40 -46.11
N LYS A 276 2.82 59.72 -46.13
CA LYS A 276 1.77 58.73 -45.93
C LYS A 276 1.88 57.56 -46.92
N LYS A 277 2.05 57.83 -48.22
CA LYS A 277 2.21 56.78 -49.26
C LYS A 277 3.47 55.94 -49.06
N LYS A 278 4.56 56.49 -48.51
CA LYS A 278 5.77 55.71 -48.14
C LYS A 278 5.47 54.77 -46.97
N LEU A 279 4.87 55.29 -45.89
CA LEU A 279 4.50 54.51 -44.71
C LEU A 279 3.48 53.40 -45.02
N GLU A 280 2.49 53.67 -45.87
CA GLU A 280 1.53 52.65 -46.33
C GLU A 280 2.23 51.49 -47.07
N LYS A 281 3.23 51.78 -47.91
CA LYS A 281 4.03 50.74 -48.60
C LYS A 281 4.94 49.95 -47.66
N GLU A 282 5.60 50.60 -46.69
CA GLU A 282 6.42 49.88 -45.70
C GLU A 282 5.57 48.97 -44.81
N LEU A 283 4.40 49.46 -44.37
CA LEU A 283 3.45 48.67 -43.58
C LEU A 283 2.97 47.45 -44.37
N GLN A 284 2.62 47.63 -45.65
CA GLN A 284 2.19 46.54 -46.53
C GLN A 284 3.31 45.50 -46.72
N LYS A 285 4.55 45.93 -46.98
CA LYS A 285 5.72 45.02 -47.10
C LYS A 285 5.95 44.21 -45.82
N LYS A 286 5.95 44.86 -44.65
CA LYS A 286 6.10 44.16 -43.36
C LYS A 286 4.94 43.22 -43.04
N THR A 287 3.74 43.50 -43.54
CA THR A 287 2.57 42.62 -43.39
C THR A 287 2.74 41.33 -44.18
N GLU A 288 3.23 41.41 -45.42
CA GLU A 288 3.50 40.22 -46.25
C GLU A 288 4.71 39.42 -45.70
N GLU A 289 5.80 40.08 -45.30
CA GLU A 289 6.95 39.41 -44.66
C GLU A 289 6.60 38.69 -43.34
N MET A 290 5.58 39.16 -42.62
CA MET A 290 5.04 38.50 -41.43
C MET A 290 4.18 37.29 -41.78
N LYS A 291 3.40 37.39 -42.86
CA LYS A 291 2.53 36.32 -43.38
C LYS A 291 3.34 35.15 -43.94
N ASP A 292 4.39 35.40 -44.73
CA ASP A 292 5.27 34.34 -45.25
C ASP A 292 5.97 33.56 -44.12
N LYS A 293 6.37 34.26 -43.04
CA LYS A 293 6.93 33.63 -41.84
C LYS A 293 5.89 32.79 -41.10
N LEU A 294 4.66 33.26 -40.99
CA LEU A 294 3.56 32.51 -40.38
C LEU A 294 3.20 31.25 -41.19
N ASP A 295 3.13 31.35 -42.51
CA ASP A 295 2.83 30.21 -43.39
C ASP A 295 3.94 29.16 -43.37
N ASN A 296 5.21 29.57 -43.27
CA ASN A 296 6.33 28.63 -43.13
C ASN A 296 6.38 27.96 -41.75
N LEU A 297 6.14 28.71 -40.66
CA LEU A 297 5.95 28.12 -39.32
C LEU A 297 4.79 27.14 -39.27
N THR A 298 3.68 27.47 -39.95
CA THR A 298 2.49 26.60 -40.03
C THR A 298 2.80 25.30 -40.77
N LYS A 299 3.51 25.36 -41.91
CA LYS A 299 3.96 24.17 -42.64
C LYS A 299 4.88 23.30 -41.79
N GLN A 300 5.84 23.90 -41.08
CA GLN A 300 6.77 23.16 -40.21
C GLN A 300 6.03 22.44 -39.07
N LEU A 301 5.10 23.13 -38.40
CA LEU A 301 4.23 22.54 -37.38
C LEU A 301 3.41 21.35 -37.91
N PHE A 302 2.87 21.44 -39.14
CA PHE A 302 2.17 20.31 -39.75
C PHE A 302 3.11 19.11 -40.03
N SER A 303 4.34 19.33 -40.50
CA SER A 303 5.31 18.24 -40.68
C SER A 303 5.75 17.60 -39.36
N ASP A 304 5.97 18.38 -38.30
CA ASP A 304 6.35 17.86 -36.99
C ASP A 304 5.20 17.07 -36.34
N VAL A 305 3.96 17.56 -36.39
CA VAL A 305 2.77 16.80 -35.93
C VAL A 305 2.64 15.47 -36.68
N GLN A 306 2.85 15.45 -38.00
CA GLN A 306 2.83 14.20 -38.78
C GLN A 306 4.03 13.26 -38.50
N ARG A 307 5.12 13.76 -37.92
CA ARG A 307 6.28 12.94 -37.50
C ARG A 307 6.00 12.30 -36.14
N GLU A 308 5.51 13.08 -35.18
CA GLU A 308 5.10 12.62 -33.85
C GLU A 308 3.94 11.61 -33.91
N GLU A 309 2.92 11.84 -34.76
CA GLU A 309 1.81 10.90 -34.95
C GLU A 309 2.31 9.53 -35.46
N ARG A 310 3.26 9.52 -36.40
CA ARG A 310 3.89 8.28 -36.91
C ARG A 310 4.72 7.56 -35.85
N GLN A 311 5.54 8.28 -35.09
CA GLN A 311 6.33 7.70 -34.00
C GLN A 311 5.42 7.13 -32.90
N ARG A 312 4.32 7.82 -32.56
CA ARG A 312 3.31 7.31 -31.63
C ARG A 312 2.68 6.01 -32.13
N ILE A 313 2.25 5.94 -33.38
CA ILE A 313 1.63 4.72 -33.95
C ILE A 313 2.60 3.54 -33.92
N LEU A 314 3.89 3.77 -34.15
CA LEU A 314 4.92 2.72 -34.07
C LEU A 314 5.10 2.21 -32.63
N LEU A 315 5.21 3.12 -31.65
CA LEU A 315 5.29 2.78 -30.23
C LEU A 315 4.04 2.05 -29.74
N GLU A 316 2.84 2.50 -30.14
CA GLU A 316 1.56 1.92 -29.72
C GLU A 316 1.39 0.50 -30.27
N LYS A 317 1.90 0.20 -31.48
CA LYS A 317 2.02 -1.18 -32.01
C LYS A 317 3.02 -2.04 -31.23
N ASN A 318 4.22 -1.51 -30.92
CA ASN A 318 5.24 -2.26 -30.19
C ASN A 318 4.77 -2.65 -28.78
N PHE A 319 4.08 -1.74 -28.08
CA PHE A 319 3.45 -2.04 -26.79
C PHE A 319 2.32 -3.07 -26.91
N GLN A 320 1.53 -3.05 -27.99
CA GLN A 320 0.51 -4.08 -28.22
C GLN A 320 1.12 -5.47 -28.45
N SER A 321 2.21 -5.58 -29.21
CA SER A 321 2.91 -6.87 -29.40
C SER A 321 3.45 -7.42 -28.07
N GLN A 322 4.20 -6.60 -27.32
CA GLN A 322 4.73 -7.00 -26.01
C GLN A 322 3.62 -7.42 -25.04
N LYS A 323 2.49 -6.70 -25.04
CA LYS A 323 1.31 -7.07 -24.23
C LYS A 323 0.81 -8.47 -24.57
N GLN A 324 0.62 -8.79 -25.86
CA GLN A 324 0.16 -10.11 -26.29
C GLN A 324 1.13 -11.24 -25.89
N ASP A 325 2.44 -10.99 -25.93
CA ASP A 325 3.44 -12.00 -25.56
C ASP A 325 3.49 -12.23 -24.04
N TYR A 326 3.27 -11.19 -23.23
CA TYR A 326 3.06 -11.35 -21.78
C TYR A 326 1.74 -12.07 -21.46
N GLU A 327 0.65 -11.80 -22.18
CA GLU A 327 -0.63 -12.49 -21.99
C GLU A 327 -0.50 -13.99 -22.29
N LYS A 328 0.09 -14.38 -23.42
CA LYS A 328 0.41 -15.80 -23.75
C LYS A 328 1.27 -16.46 -22.67
N ARG A 329 2.26 -15.74 -22.12
CA ARG A 329 3.15 -16.30 -21.08
C ARG A 329 2.43 -16.50 -19.74
N ILE A 330 1.47 -15.64 -19.41
CA ILE A 330 0.61 -15.79 -18.23
C ILE A 330 -0.34 -16.99 -18.40
N GLU A 331 -0.92 -17.18 -19.59
CA GLU A 331 -1.77 -18.36 -19.89
C GLU A 331 -1.01 -19.68 -19.71
N LEU A 332 0.22 -19.78 -20.26
CA LEU A 332 1.08 -20.95 -20.10
C LEU A 332 1.43 -21.23 -18.63
N LEU A 333 1.77 -20.20 -17.85
CA LEU A 333 2.06 -20.33 -16.41
C LEU A 333 0.82 -20.73 -15.61
N ASN A 334 -0.38 -20.24 -15.98
CA ASN A 334 -1.63 -20.62 -15.33
C ASN A 334 -1.98 -22.10 -15.61
N ALA A 335 -1.71 -22.60 -16.82
CA ALA A 335 -1.88 -24.02 -17.14
C ALA A 335 -0.92 -24.91 -16.32
N GLU A 336 0.36 -24.54 -16.23
CA GLU A 336 1.36 -25.21 -15.39
C GLU A 336 0.95 -25.23 -13.91
N ILE A 337 0.43 -24.11 -13.39
CA ILE A 337 -0.09 -24.01 -12.01
C ILE A 337 -1.32 -24.90 -11.77
N MET A 338 -2.18 -25.13 -12.77
CA MET A 338 -3.32 -26.04 -12.62
C MET A 338 -2.88 -27.51 -12.58
N LEU A 339 -1.98 -27.93 -13.49
CA LEU A 339 -1.42 -29.28 -13.47
C LEU A 339 -0.72 -29.59 -12.13
N LEU A 340 0.12 -28.66 -11.66
CA LEU A 340 0.80 -28.80 -10.36
C LEU A 340 -0.18 -28.83 -9.18
N LYS A 341 -1.35 -28.19 -9.25
CA LYS A 341 -2.40 -28.31 -8.21
C LYS A 341 -3.06 -29.69 -8.24
N GLU A 342 -3.31 -30.23 -9.43
CA GLU A 342 -3.92 -31.55 -9.58
C GLU A 342 -2.98 -32.67 -9.10
N GLU A 343 -1.69 -32.60 -9.42
CA GLU A 343 -0.66 -33.48 -8.83
C GLU A 343 -0.60 -33.37 -7.30
N ASN A 344 -0.64 -32.15 -6.74
CA ASN A 344 -0.65 -31.96 -5.29
C ASN A 344 -1.91 -32.52 -4.62
N ALA A 345 -3.08 -32.44 -5.26
CA ALA A 345 -4.32 -33.04 -4.77
C ALA A 345 -4.26 -34.57 -4.77
N GLN A 346 -3.73 -35.17 -5.84
CA GLN A 346 -3.51 -36.62 -5.92
C GLN A 346 -2.54 -37.11 -4.83
N LEU A 347 -1.43 -36.39 -4.61
CA LEU A 347 -0.47 -36.71 -3.55
C LEU A 347 -1.06 -36.53 -2.14
N GLN A 348 -1.94 -35.55 -1.93
CA GLN A 348 -2.64 -35.38 -0.64
C GLN A 348 -3.59 -36.55 -0.36
N ASN A 349 -4.36 -37.01 -1.35
CA ASN A 349 -5.23 -38.18 -1.20
C ASN A 349 -4.42 -39.44 -0.84
N GLN A 350 -3.31 -39.71 -1.55
CA GLN A 350 -2.44 -40.86 -1.25
C GLN A 350 -1.83 -40.80 0.17
N ILE A 351 -1.48 -39.61 0.66
CA ILE A 351 -1.02 -39.43 2.05
C ILE A 351 -2.15 -39.74 3.04
N GLN A 352 -3.38 -39.32 2.75
CA GLN A 352 -4.53 -39.55 3.62
C GLN A 352 -4.97 -41.03 3.65
N GLU A 353 -4.91 -41.73 2.51
CA GLU A 353 -5.10 -43.19 2.42
C GLU A 353 -4.05 -43.95 3.26
N MET A 354 -2.77 -43.57 3.15
CA MET A 354 -1.71 -44.17 3.99
C MET A 354 -1.90 -43.88 5.48
N GLN A 355 -2.43 -42.71 5.85
CA GLN A 355 -2.73 -42.37 7.25
C GLN A 355 -3.87 -43.23 7.80
N GLN A 356 -4.95 -43.42 7.04
CA GLN A 356 -6.05 -44.32 7.42
C GLN A 356 -5.58 -45.77 7.61
N ALA A 357 -4.74 -46.27 6.69
CA ALA A 357 -4.14 -47.60 6.83
C ALA A 357 -3.20 -47.69 8.06
N GLN A 358 -2.43 -46.64 8.35
CA GLN A 358 -1.57 -46.58 9.53
C GLN A 358 -2.37 -46.57 10.85
N ASP A 359 -3.50 -45.88 10.89
CA ASP A 359 -4.35 -45.81 12.08
C ASP A 359 -5.13 -47.11 12.33
N GLY A 360 -5.57 -47.82 11.27
CA GLY A 360 -6.12 -49.17 11.38
C GLY A 360 -5.12 -50.15 12.02
N LEU A 361 -3.88 -50.18 11.52
CA LEU A 361 -2.82 -51.03 12.07
C LEU A 361 -2.46 -50.72 13.53
N LYS A 362 -2.69 -49.50 14.04
CA LYS A 362 -2.50 -49.19 15.47
C LYS A 362 -3.54 -49.88 16.34
N ILE A 363 -4.80 -49.93 15.89
CA ILE A 363 -5.91 -50.53 16.63
C ILE A 363 -5.67 -52.03 16.78
N GLU A 364 -5.29 -52.72 15.70
CA GLU A 364 -4.93 -54.15 15.72
C GLU A 364 -3.78 -54.44 16.70
N ILE A 365 -2.73 -53.60 16.71
CA ILE A 365 -1.61 -53.71 17.65
C ILE A 365 -2.05 -53.50 19.11
N GLU A 366 -2.99 -52.59 19.37
CA GLU A 366 -3.49 -52.31 20.72
C GLU A 366 -4.41 -53.42 21.25
N GLU A 367 -5.25 -54.01 20.39
CA GLU A 367 -6.03 -55.21 20.71
C GLU A 367 -5.13 -56.42 21.04
N LEU A 368 -4.13 -56.71 20.19
CA LEU A 368 -3.14 -57.76 20.45
C LEU A 368 -2.33 -57.50 21.73
N SER A 369 -1.96 -56.24 21.99
CA SER A 369 -1.29 -55.85 23.24
C SER A 369 -2.13 -56.12 24.49
N ASN A 370 -3.47 -56.06 24.38
CA ASN A 370 -4.37 -56.42 25.47
C ASN A 370 -4.49 -57.95 25.64
N GLN A 371 -4.51 -58.72 24.56
CA GLN A 371 -4.51 -60.20 24.64
C GLN A 371 -3.23 -60.77 25.28
N ILE A 372 -2.07 -60.11 25.12
CA ILE A 372 -0.82 -60.51 25.78
C ILE A 372 -0.92 -60.40 27.33
N LYS A 373 -1.80 -59.55 27.87
CA LYS A 373 -1.94 -59.30 29.32
C LYS A 373 -2.69 -60.40 30.07
N THR A 374 -3.46 -61.26 29.40
CA THR A 374 -4.24 -62.35 30.05
C THR A 374 -3.44 -63.63 30.23
N ILE A 375 -2.41 -63.87 29.41
CA ILE A 375 -1.55 -65.08 29.49
C ILE A 375 -0.92 -65.27 30.89
N PRO A 376 -0.44 -64.24 31.61
CA PRO A 376 0.03 -64.36 33.00
C PRO A 376 -1.06 -64.69 34.02
N GLU A 377 -2.33 -64.44 33.70
CA GLU A 377 -3.47 -64.68 34.61
C GLU A 377 -3.94 -66.13 34.50
N LEU A 378 -4.13 -66.63 33.28
CA LEU A 378 -4.39 -68.05 33.00
C LEU A 378 -3.29 -68.97 33.57
N ARG A 379 -2.03 -68.49 33.64
CA ARG A 379 -0.94 -69.24 34.29
C ARG A 379 -1.13 -69.39 35.80
N LYS A 380 -1.52 -68.33 36.51
CA LYS A 380 -1.81 -68.40 37.95
C LYS A 380 -2.96 -69.35 38.25
N GLU A 381 -3.96 -69.39 37.38
CA GLU A 381 -5.11 -70.29 37.53
C GLU A 381 -4.72 -71.76 37.32
N ILE A 382 -3.85 -72.06 36.35
CA ILE A 382 -3.23 -73.39 36.23
C ILE A 382 -2.42 -73.75 37.48
N ASP A 383 -1.57 -72.84 37.98
CA ASP A 383 -0.75 -73.10 39.17
C ASP A 383 -1.63 -73.38 40.41
N PHE A 384 -2.75 -72.67 40.56
CA PHE A 384 -3.75 -72.89 41.61
C PHE A 384 -4.46 -74.25 41.48
N LEU A 385 -4.92 -74.60 40.28
CA LEU A 385 -5.55 -75.90 40.00
C LEU A 385 -4.57 -77.08 40.23
N GLN A 386 -3.29 -76.90 39.91
CA GLN A 386 -2.25 -77.89 40.21
C GLN A 386 -2.07 -78.10 41.72
N ILE A 387 -2.16 -77.04 42.53
CA ILE A 387 -2.10 -77.14 44.00
C ILE A 387 -3.32 -77.90 44.55
N GLN A 388 -4.54 -77.58 44.07
CA GLN A 388 -5.75 -78.30 44.47
C GLN A 388 -5.66 -79.80 44.14
N LYS A 389 -5.25 -80.13 42.91
CA LYS A 389 -5.05 -81.51 42.46
C LYS A 389 -4.06 -82.26 43.34
N LEU A 390 -2.92 -81.63 43.65
CA LEU A 390 -1.86 -82.25 44.44
C LEU A 390 -2.24 -82.41 45.92
N ASP A 391 -3.28 -81.73 46.41
CA ASP A 391 -3.88 -82.02 47.72
C ASP A 391 -4.90 -83.16 47.66
N ALA A 392 -5.78 -83.18 46.66
CA ALA A 392 -6.70 -84.30 46.42
C ALA A 392 -5.95 -85.64 46.22
N GLU A 393 -4.82 -85.62 45.50
CA GLU A 393 -3.94 -86.79 45.35
C GLU A 393 -3.35 -87.28 46.69
N LYS A 394 -3.03 -86.38 47.63
CA LYS A 394 -2.58 -86.77 48.99
C LYS A 394 -3.72 -87.33 49.82
N GLN A 395 -4.90 -86.72 49.80
CA GLN A 395 -6.07 -87.19 50.54
C GLN A 395 -6.46 -88.61 50.07
N LEU A 396 -6.42 -88.86 48.76
CA LEU A 396 -6.61 -90.18 48.16
C LEU A 396 -5.51 -91.19 48.58
N GLN A 397 -4.25 -90.79 48.66
CA GLN A 397 -3.17 -91.67 49.16
C GLN A 397 -3.32 -91.98 50.66
N PHE A 398 -3.71 -90.99 51.48
CA PHE A 398 -3.97 -91.16 52.90
C PHE A 398 -5.12 -92.15 53.13
N GLN A 399 -6.25 -92.00 52.45
CA GLN A 399 -7.36 -92.97 52.51
C GLN A 399 -6.93 -94.38 52.04
N LYS A 400 -6.09 -94.47 51.01
CA LYS A 400 -5.48 -95.75 50.57
C LYS A 400 -4.42 -96.31 51.55
N HIS A 401 -3.99 -95.57 52.56
CA HIS A 401 -3.18 -96.08 53.68
C HIS A 401 -4.10 -96.53 54.83
N GLU A 402 -5.01 -95.66 55.26
CA GLU A 402 -5.97 -95.90 56.33
C GLU A 402 -6.83 -97.15 56.07
N MET A 403 -7.27 -97.37 54.82
CA MET A 403 -7.99 -98.58 54.41
C MET A 403 -7.12 -99.84 54.56
N ARG A 404 -5.81 -99.77 54.26
CA ARG A 404 -4.89 -100.92 54.38
C ARG A 404 -4.55 -101.23 55.83
N GLU A 405 -4.37 -100.22 56.67
CA GLU A 405 -4.16 -100.42 58.11
C GLU A 405 -5.40 -101.00 58.78
N LYS A 406 -6.60 -100.44 58.54
CA LYS A 406 -7.85 -100.99 59.08
C LYS A 406 -8.12 -102.41 58.59
N MET A 407 -7.87 -102.70 57.31
CA MET A 407 -7.99 -104.06 56.78
C MET A 407 -6.96 -105.02 57.39
N SER A 408 -5.73 -104.57 57.64
CA SER A 408 -4.70 -105.36 58.33
C SER A 408 -5.05 -105.60 59.81
N GLU A 409 -5.66 -104.62 60.47
CA GLU A 409 -6.05 -104.69 61.88
C GLU A 409 -7.26 -105.61 62.09
N ILE A 410 -8.29 -105.52 61.23
CA ILE A 410 -9.40 -106.47 61.19
C ILE A 410 -8.87 -107.89 60.89
N THR A 411 -7.97 -108.03 59.91
CA THR A 411 -7.33 -109.32 59.59
C THR A 411 -6.58 -109.90 60.79
N LYS A 412 -5.89 -109.05 61.57
CA LYS A 412 -5.15 -109.45 62.77
C LYS A 412 -6.08 -109.85 63.92
N GLN A 413 -7.15 -109.07 64.18
CA GLN A 413 -8.16 -109.39 65.19
C GLN A 413 -8.88 -110.73 64.89
N LEU A 414 -9.07 -111.08 63.61
CA LEU A 414 -9.64 -112.37 63.19
C LEU A 414 -8.65 -113.54 63.27
N LEU A 415 -7.33 -113.28 63.28
CA LEU A 415 -6.28 -114.31 63.41
C LEU A 415 -5.83 -114.56 64.85
N GLU A 416 -5.88 -113.55 65.72
CA GLU A 416 -5.47 -113.66 67.13
C GLU A 416 -6.60 -114.13 68.08
N SER A 417 -7.83 -114.28 67.59
CA SER A 417 -9.02 -114.64 68.40
C SER A 417 -9.26 -116.15 68.59
N TYR A 418 -8.48 -117.04 67.95
CA TYR A 418 -8.65 -118.50 68.08
C TYR A 418 -7.31 -119.25 68.18
N ASP A 419 -7.03 -119.89 69.33
CA ASP A 419 -5.96 -120.90 69.40
C ASP A 419 -6.45 -122.23 68.81
N PHE A 420 -5.92 -122.54 67.62
CA PHE A 420 -6.18 -123.79 66.89
C PHE A 420 -5.84 -125.07 67.68
N ARG A 421 -5.08 -125.00 68.78
CA ARG A 421 -4.84 -126.17 69.65
C ARG A 421 -6.00 -126.46 70.59
N ASP A 422 -6.50 -125.47 71.34
CA ASP A 422 -7.54 -125.68 72.34
C ASP A 422 -8.88 -126.11 71.70
N VAL A 423 -9.26 -125.46 70.59
CA VAL A 423 -10.45 -125.83 69.80
C VAL A 423 -10.39 -127.30 69.33
N ARG A 424 -9.21 -127.78 68.92
CA ARG A 424 -9.04 -129.14 68.40
C ARG A 424 -8.98 -130.21 69.50
N SER A 425 -8.71 -129.84 70.75
CA SER A 425 -8.74 -130.75 71.90
C SER A 425 -10.10 -130.90 72.59
N ARG A 426 -11.12 -130.14 72.17
CA ARG A 426 -12.47 -130.13 72.78
C ARG A 426 -13.58 -130.75 71.92
N LEU A 427 -13.24 -131.36 70.79
CA LEU A 427 -14.19 -131.95 69.83
C LEU A 427 -14.07 -133.48 69.85
N SER A 428 -15.12 -134.19 70.24
CA SER A 428 -15.24 -135.64 70.04
C SER A 428 -15.40 -135.96 68.55
N PRO A 429 -15.08 -137.19 68.07
CA PRO A 429 -15.37 -137.59 66.70
C PRO A 429 -16.84 -137.44 66.30
N GLU A 430 -17.78 -137.60 67.24
CA GLU A 430 -19.22 -137.38 67.01
C GLU A 430 -19.58 -135.88 66.86
N ASP A 431 -18.96 -134.99 67.63
CA ASP A 431 -19.27 -133.54 67.65
C ASP A 431 -18.90 -132.85 66.33
N LEU A 432 -17.91 -133.38 65.62
CA LEU A 432 -17.46 -132.85 64.32
C LEU A 432 -18.54 -132.93 63.24
N GLN A 433 -19.55 -133.79 63.42
CA GLN A 433 -20.57 -134.08 62.42
C GLN A 433 -21.82 -133.19 62.55
N HIS A 434 -22.10 -132.66 63.75
CA HIS A 434 -23.23 -131.74 64.02
C HIS A 434 -22.87 -130.25 63.88
N LEU A 435 -21.57 -129.90 63.82
CA LEU A 435 -21.05 -128.52 63.86
C LEU A 435 -21.48 -127.58 62.72
N ASN A 436 -22.38 -127.99 61.84
CA ASN A 436 -22.90 -127.24 60.70
C ASN A 436 -24.40 -127.47 60.42
N GLU A 437 -25.15 -128.09 61.34
CA GLU A 437 -26.61 -128.30 61.16
C GLU A 437 -27.42 -127.02 61.49
N ASP A 438 -27.01 -126.25 62.50
CA ASP A 438 -27.71 -125.04 62.97
C ASP A 438 -27.48 -123.80 62.08
N GLY A 439 -26.48 -123.85 61.18
CA GLY A 439 -26.15 -122.78 60.23
C GLY A 439 -25.57 -121.49 60.84
N GLU A 440 -25.51 -121.32 62.16
CA GLU A 440 -25.06 -120.08 62.81
C GLU A 440 -23.67 -119.62 62.38
N LEU A 441 -22.72 -120.55 62.25
CA LEU A 441 -21.35 -120.26 61.79
C LEU A 441 -21.33 -119.71 60.36
N TRP A 442 -22.23 -120.20 59.50
CA TRP A 442 -22.40 -119.70 58.13
C TRP A 442 -23.06 -118.32 58.11
N PHE A 443 -24.05 -118.07 58.97
CA PHE A 443 -24.67 -116.75 59.13
C PHE A 443 -23.69 -115.72 59.70
N ALA A 444 -22.82 -116.09 60.64
CA ALA A 444 -21.75 -115.24 61.14
C ALA A 444 -20.74 -114.92 60.02
N TYR A 445 -20.36 -115.92 59.21
CA TYR A 445 -19.43 -115.75 58.10
C TYR A 445 -20.00 -114.88 56.96
N GLU A 446 -21.23 -115.11 56.49
CA GLU A 446 -21.88 -114.20 55.52
C GLU A 446 -22.18 -112.83 56.14
N GLY A 447 -22.50 -112.75 57.43
CA GLY A 447 -22.65 -111.48 58.15
C GLY A 447 -21.38 -110.63 58.11
N LEU A 448 -20.24 -111.22 58.50
CA LEU A 448 -18.92 -110.60 58.44
C LEU A 448 -18.56 -110.23 56.99
N LYS A 449 -18.68 -111.17 56.05
CA LYS A 449 -18.41 -110.98 54.62
C LYS A 449 -19.28 -109.90 53.98
N LYS A 450 -20.53 -109.73 54.42
CA LYS A 450 -21.46 -108.67 53.99
C LYS A 450 -21.09 -107.33 54.61
N ALA A 451 -20.63 -107.29 55.87
CA ALA A 451 -20.06 -106.09 56.48
C ALA A 451 -18.78 -105.64 55.76
N THR A 452 -17.84 -106.55 55.49
CA THR A 452 -16.61 -106.28 54.71
C THR A 452 -16.94 -105.73 53.33
N ARG A 453 -17.89 -106.36 52.59
CA ARG A 453 -18.36 -105.85 51.28
C ARG A 453 -18.95 -104.43 51.35
N VAL A 454 -19.66 -104.08 52.43
CA VAL A 454 -20.21 -102.72 52.62
C VAL A 454 -19.10 -101.72 52.92
N LEU A 455 -18.12 -102.09 53.76
CA LEU A 455 -16.97 -101.26 54.08
C LEU A 455 -16.10 -101.02 52.84
N GLU A 456 -15.77 -102.09 52.12
CA GLU A 456 -15.01 -102.10 50.87
C GLU A 456 -15.70 -101.29 49.78
N LYS A 457 -17.03 -101.44 49.63
CA LYS A 457 -17.81 -100.59 48.72
C LYS A 457 -17.73 -99.11 49.13
N HIS A 458 -17.94 -98.77 50.40
CA HIS A 458 -17.89 -97.37 50.85
C HIS A 458 -16.53 -96.71 50.55
N PHE A 459 -15.43 -97.42 50.81
CA PHE A 459 -14.08 -96.93 50.46
C PHE A 459 -13.85 -96.87 48.94
N GLN A 460 -14.40 -97.79 48.15
CA GLN A 460 -14.33 -97.74 46.69
C GLN A 460 -15.16 -96.58 46.12
N ASP A 461 -16.38 -96.33 46.62
CA ASP A 461 -17.24 -95.20 46.25
C ASP A 461 -16.53 -93.85 46.57
N GLN A 462 -15.87 -93.74 47.73
CA GLN A 462 -15.08 -92.56 48.10
C GLN A 462 -13.82 -92.39 47.23
N LYS A 463 -13.08 -93.48 46.97
CA LYS A 463 -11.94 -93.49 46.05
C LYS A 463 -12.35 -93.00 44.65
N GLU A 464 -13.48 -93.48 44.13
CA GLU A 464 -14.00 -93.07 42.82
C GLU A 464 -14.44 -91.60 42.78
N ASN A 465 -14.90 -91.02 43.90
CA ASN A 465 -15.16 -89.58 43.97
C ASN A 465 -13.86 -88.77 43.82
N TYR A 466 -12.82 -89.07 44.60
CA TYR A 466 -11.53 -88.38 44.49
C TYR A 466 -10.84 -88.63 43.14
N GLU A 467 -10.90 -89.86 42.61
CA GLU A 467 -10.35 -90.18 41.29
C GLU A 467 -11.12 -89.45 40.17
N ARG A 468 -12.43 -89.20 40.31
CA ARG A 468 -13.19 -88.30 39.40
C ARG A 468 -12.76 -86.83 39.53
N GLU A 469 -12.65 -86.30 40.75
CA GLU A 469 -12.25 -84.90 40.97
C GLU A 469 -10.85 -84.60 40.42
N ILE A 470 -9.88 -85.49 40.69
CA ILE A 470 -8.52 -85.41 40.14
C ILE A 470 -8.55 -85.43 38.60
N ASN A 471 -9.41 -86.26 37.99
CA ASN A 471 -9.54 -86.31 36.53
C ASN A 471 -10.18 -85.03 35.94
N GLU A 472 -11.18 -84.45 36.59
CA GLU A 472 -11.76 -83.16 36.18
C GLU A 472 -10.75 -82.01 36.28
N GLN A 473 -9.98 -81.95 37.37
CA GLN A 473 -8.95 -80.93 37.56
C GLN A 473 -7.81 -81.09 36.54
N ASN A 474 -7.37 -82.32 36.25
CA ASN A 474 -6.44 -82.61 35.15
C ASN A 474 -7.01 -82.16 33.78
N ALA A 475 -8.29 -82.38 33.50
CA ALA A 475 -8.91 -81.95 32.24
C ALA A 475 -8.91 -80.42 32.10
N LYS A 476 -9.26 -79.68 33.16
CA LYS A 476 -9.23 -78.20 33.22
C LYS A 476 -7.80 -77.66 33.03
N ILE A 477 -6.81 -78.24 33.73
CA ILE A 477 -5.39 -77.89 33.58
C ILE A 477 -4.92 -78.13 32.13
N ASN A 478 -5.29 -79.26 31.53
CA ASN A 478 -4.91 -79.59 30.14
C ASN A 478 -5.54 -78.63 29.12
N HIS A 479 -6.81 -78.24 29.30
CA HIS A 479 -7.47 -77.24 28.43
C HIS A 479 -6.74 -75.89 28.48
N LEU A 480 -6.57 -75.33 29.68
CA LEU A 480 -5.91 -74.03 29.86
C LEU A 480 -4.45 -74.05 29.36
N SER A 481 -3.75 -75.18 29.53
CA SER A 481 -2.39 -75.38 29.01
C SER A 481 -2.35 -75.41 27.47
N GLN A 482 -3.33 -76.07 26.82
CA GLN A 482 -3.48 -76.06 25.36
C GLN A 482 -3.81 -74.65 24.84
N GLU A 483 -4.68 -73.92 25.53
CA GLU A 483 -5.10 -72.56 25.18
C GLU A 483 -3.94 -71.56 25.28
N ILE A 484 -3.15 -71.61 26.37
CA ILE A 484 -1.89 -70.86 26.48
C ILE A 484 -0.92 -71.26 25.36
N THR A 485 -0.82 -72.54 25.02
CA THR A 485 0.07 -73.02 23.95
C THR A 485 -0.39 -72.51 22.57
N HIS A 486 -1.69 -72.41 22.33
CA HIS A 486 -2.29 -71.85 21.12
C HIS A 486 -2.01 -70.34 20.99
N LEU A 487 -2.26 -69.56 22.06
CA LEU A 487 -1.92 -68.13 22.10
C LEU A 487 -0.41 -67.90 21.90
N GLN A 488 0.44 -68.74 22.50
CA GLN A 488 1.89 -68.72 22.29
C GLN A 488 2.34 -69.26 20.92
N LYS A 489 1.46 -69.85 20.10
CA LYS A 489 1.74 -70.21 18.70
C LYS A 489 1.41 -69.02 17.79
N LEU A 490 0.23 -68.42 17.94
CA LEU A 490 -0.18 -67.22 17.22
C LEU A 490 0.83 -66.08 17.40
N PHE A 491 1.28 -65.81 18.63
CA PHE A 491 2.30 -64.79 18.89
C PHE A 491 3.68 -65.10 18.26
N ARG A 492 4.02 -66.38 18.01
CA ARG A 492 5.25 -66.74 17.28
C ARG A 492 5.10 -66.53 15.78
N GLU A 493 3.93 -66.84 15.23
CA GLU A 493 3.61 -66.57 13.83
C GLU A 493 3.57 -65.05 13.56
N GLU A 494 3.03 -64.27 14.49
CA GLU A 494 3.04 -62.80 14.45
C GLU A 494 4.46 -62.21 14.60
N ASN A 495 5.31 -62.72 15.52
CA ASN A 495 6.70 -62.25 15.58
C ASN A 495 7.48 -62.52 14.28
N ASN A 496 7.21 -63.64 13.60
CA ASN A 496 7.83 -63.95 12.31
C ASN A 496 7.37 -62.98 11.19
N THR A 497 6.09 -62.57 11.16
CA THR A 497 5.65 -61.54 10.20
C THR A 497 6.20 -60.17 10.57
N ASN A 498 6.26 -59.83 11.87
CA ASN A 498 6.87 -58.61 12.39
C ASN A 498 8.38 -58.53 12.02
N GLU A 499 9.11 -59.63 12.08
CA GLU A 499 10.52 -59.71 11.65
C GLU A 499 10.66 -59.61 10.12
N CYS A 500 9.76 -60.24 9.35
CA CYS A 500 9.71 -60.08 7.89
C CYS A 500 9.45 -58.61 7.48
N ILE A 501 8.52 -57.92 8.17
CA ILE A 501 8.25 -56.49 7.97
C ILE A 501 9.48 -55.66 8.34
N ARG A 502 10.20 -55.96 9.44
CA ARG A 502 11.45 -55.27 9.80
C ARG A 502 12.54 -55.46 8.75
N LEU A 503 12.66 -56.66 8.17
CA LEU A 503 13.59 -56.94 7.07
C LEU A 503 13.22 -56.16 5.80
N GLN A 504 11.92 -56.09 5.46
CA GLN A 504 11.44 -55.32 4.31
C GLN A 504 11.60 -53.80 4.51
N VAL A 505 11.35 -53.29 5.71
CA VAL A 505 11.64 -51.89 6.08
C VAL A 505 13.14 -51.60 6.06
N ALA A 506 13.99 -52.53 6.53
CA ALA A 506 15.45 -52.40 6.43
C ALA A 506 15.93 -52.38 4.98
N ARG A 507 15.33 -53.21 4.11
CA ARG A 507 15.58 -53.21 2.66
C ARG A 507 15.17 -51.88 2.02
N LEU A 508 13.94 -51.42 2.23
CA LEU A 508 13.45 -50.14 1.72
C LEU A 508 14.26 -48.96 2.27
N THR A 509 14.76 -49.04 3.50
CA THR A 509 15.70 -48.06 4.06
C THR A 509 17.05 -48.11 3.34
N SER A 510 17.55 -49.28 2.97
CA SER A 510 18.78 -49.44 2.18
C SER A 510 18.62 -48.94 0.74
N GLU A 511 17.46 -49.15 0.11
CA GLU A 511 17.16 -48.64 -1.23
C GLU A 511 17.01 -47.11 -1.19
N ASN A 512 16.35 -46.54 -0.18
CA ASN A 512 16.32 -45.09 0.07
C ASN A 512 17.71 -44.49 0.40
N MET A 513 18.66 -45.28 0.93
CA MET A 513 20.04 -44.84 1.13
C MET A 513 20.85 -44.74 -0.18
N MET A 514 20.32 -45.21 -1.32
CA MET A 514 20.90 -44.99 -2.66
C MET A 514 20.42 -43.67 -3.30
N LEU A 515 19.30 -43.11 -2.81
CA LEU A 515 18.72 -41.85 -3.31
C LEU A 515 19.69 -40.64 -3.26
N PRO A 516 20.59 -40.49 -2.25
CA PRO A 516 21.61 -39.45 -2.24
C PRO A 516 22.64 -39.58 -3.37
N ASP A 517 23.04 -40.80 -3.74
CA ASP A 517 24.01 -41.04 -4.82
C ASP A 517 23.35 -40.87 -6.20
N LEU A 518 22.07 -41.22 -6.35
CA LEU A 518 21.28 -40.84 -7.53
C LEU A 518 21.15 -39.31 -7.65
N LYS A 519 20.85 -38.60 -6.56
CA LYS A 519 20.86 -37.11 -6.55
C LYS A 519 22.24 -36.55 -6.88
N ARG A 520 23.32 -37.23 -6.49
CA ARG A 520 24.69 -36.83 -6.82
C ARG A 520 24.99 -37.00 -8.31
N GLN A 521 24.61 -38.13 -8.91
CA GLN A 521 24.72 -38.36 -10.35
C GLN A 521 23.91 -37.33 -11.15
N VAL A 522 22.67 -37.03 -10.73
CA VAL A 522 21.86 -35.95 -11.34
C VAL A 522 22.54 -34.59 -11.20
N SER A 523 23.16 -34.29 -10.06
CA SER A 523 23.91 -33.04 -9.85
C SER A 523 25.17 -32.95 -10.73
N GLU A 524 25.87 -34.07 -10.93
CA GLU A 524 27.06 -34.15 -11.79
C GLU A 524 26.68 -34.07 -13.28
N LEU A 525 25.56 -34.67 -13.70
CA LEU A 525 24.98 -34.51 -15.04
C LEU A 525 24.49 -33.06 -15.30
N GLN A 526 23.82 -32.44 -14.32
CA GLN A 526 23.44 -31.03 -14.40
C GLN A 526 24.65 -30.11 -14.49
N LYS A 527 25.75 -30.42 -13.78
CA LYS A 527 27.01 -29.68 -13.92
C LYS A 527 27.64 -29.89 -15.30
N GLN A 528 27.69 -31.12 -15.81
CA GLN A 528 28.17 -31.40 -17.17
C GLN A 528 27.36 -30.67 -18.24
N LYS A 529 26.03 -30.56 -18.08
CA LYS A 529 25.17 -29.73 -18.93
C LYS A 529 25.57 -28.26 -18.88
N LEU A 530 25.75 -27.69 -17.68
CA LEU A 530 26.15 -26.29 -17.51
C LEU A 530 27.55 -26.02 -18.09
N ASP A 531 28.51 -26.92 -17.85
CA ASP A 531 29.87 -26.83 -18.40
C ASP A 531 29.85 -26.90 -19.95
N LEU A 532 28.93 -27.67 -20.56
CA LEU A 532 28.69 -27.71 -22.01
C LEU A 532 27.97 -26.46 -22.54
N GLU A 533 26.98 -25.92 -21.82
CA GLU A 533 26.29 -24.68 -22.18
C GLU A 533 27.27 -23.49 -22.17
N ASN A 534 28.14 -23.42 -21.16
CA ASN A 534 29.25 -22.46 -21.11
C ASN A 534 30.21 -22.66 -22.30
N HIS A 535 30.57 -23.91 -22.64
CA HIS A 535 31.45 -24.20 -23.78
C HIS A 535 30.84 -23.77 -25.13
N LEU A 536 29.53 -23.87 -25.27
CA LEU A 536 28.78 -23.35 -26.43
C LEU A 536 28.76 -21.82 -26.46
N GLN A 537 28.61 -21.14 -25.31
CA GLN A 537 28.74 -19.69 -25.24
C GLN A 537 30.16 -19.22 -25.55
N ASP A 538 31.20 -19.94 -25.11
CA ASP A 538 32.60 -19.68 -25.45
C ASP A 538 32.90 -19.91 -26.94
N GLU A 539 32.31 -20.92 -27.58
CA GLU A 539 32.38 -21.14 -29.03
C GLU A 539 31.70 -20.01 -29.81
N VAL A 540 30.55 -19.51 -29.33
CA VAL A 540 29.85 -18.37 -29.92
C VAL A 540 30.63 -17.07 -29.71
N ALA A 541 31.22 -16.86 -28.53
CA ALA A 541 32.10 -15.73 -28.24
C ALA A 541 33.32 -15.74 -29.17
N LYS A 542 34.02 -16.87 -29.31
CA LYS A 542 35.17 -17.02 -30.21
C LYS A 542 34.82 -16.93 -31.70
N LYS A 543 33.56 -17.19 -32.08
CA LYS A 543 33.05 -16.87 -33.42
C LYS A 543 32.81 -15.38 -33.60
N ASN A 544 32.31 -14.69 -32.57
CA ASN A 544 32.10 -13.24 -32.60
C ASN A 544 33.43 -12.47 -32.57
N GLU A 545 34.40 -12.87 -31.74
CA GLU A 545 35.78 -12.33 -31.77
C GLU A 545 36.39 -12.47 -33.17
N LYS A 546 36.25 -13.65 -33.81
CA LYS A 546 36.68 -13.86 -35.20
C LYS A 546 35.90 -13.08 -36.26
N ILE A 547 34.76 -12.48 -35.92
CA ILE A 547 33.98 -11.58 -36.78
C ILE A 547 34.41 -10.12 -36.55
N GLU A 548 34.93 -9.78 -35.36
CA GLU A 548 35.55 -8.47 -35.08
C GLU A 548 37.00 -8.40 -35.61
N ASP A 549 37.80 -9.45 -35.42
CA ASP A 549 39.14 -9.61 -36.05
C ASP A 549 39.08 -9.51 -37.59
N MET A 550 37.94 -9.85 -38.19
CA MET A 550 37.68 -9.73 -39.63
C MET A 550 37.26 -8.32 -40.09
N LYS A 551 37.07 -7.36 -39.18
CA LYS A 551 36.73 -5.97 -39.50
C LYS A 551 37.91 -5.00 -39.40
N ASP A 552 38.96 -5.33 -38.65
CA ASP A 552 40.07 -4.40 -38.36
C ASP A 552 41.20 -4.38 -39.41
N TRP A 553 40.84 -4.59 -40.69
CA TRP A 553 41.70 -4.37 -41.85
C TRP A 553 40.99 -3.49 -42.89
N THR A 554 41.03 -2.17 -42.65
CA THR A 554 40.77 -1.17 -43.70
C THR A 554 42.10 -0.73 -44.32
N PRO A 555 42.39 -1.06 -45.59
CA PRO A 555 43.66 -0.70 -46.21
C PRO A 555 43.72 0.79 -46.54
N GLN A 556 44.86 1.42 -46.29
CA GLN A 556 45.18 2.72 -46.87
C GLN A 556 45.71 2.54 -48.30
N ASN A 557 45.31 3.45 -49.18
CA ASN A 557 45.74 3.62 -50.57
C ASN A 557 47.26 3.85 -50.73
N PRO A 558 47.83 3.73 -51.94
CA PRO A 558 47.36 3.06 -53.17
C PRO A 558 48.45 2.12 -53.75
N ASP A 559 48.39 1.90 -55.07
CA ASP A 559 49.45 1.42 -55.97
C ASP A 559 49.86 -0.06 -55.89
N GLU A 560 49.94 -0.66 -57.09
CA GLU A 560 50.68 -1.87 -57.48
C GLU A 560 50.39 -3.21 -56.73
N GLU A 561 50.41 -4.38 -57.36
CA GLU A 561 50.70 -4.72 -58.76
C GLU A 561 49.85 -5.92 -59.22
N ARG A 562 49.86 -6.19 -60.53
CA ARG A 562 49.51 -7.53 -61.02
C ARG A 562 50.65 -8.48 -60.66
N SER A 563 50.34 -9.68 -60.14
CA SER A 563 50.69 -10.92 -60.87
C SER A 563 50.35 -12.23 -60.15
N GLN A 564 49.90 -13.19 -60.96
CA GLN A 564 50.35 -14.60 -60.99
C GLN A 564 50.17 -15.44 -59.71
N LYS A 565 49.24 -16.41 -59.66
CA LYS A 565 49.13 -17.69 -60.43
C LYS A 565 49.70 -18.86 -59.61
N GLN A 566 49.08 -20.03 -59.80
CA GLN A 566 49.60 -21.36 -59.46
C GLN A 566 49.76 -21.66 -57.95
N ALA A 567 49.59 -22.90 -57.48
CA ALA A 567 48.87 -24.05 -58.05
C ALA A 567 48.70 -25.15 -56.98
N LEU A 568 47.56 -25.87 -57.01
CA LEU A 568 47.40 -27.35 -56.94
C LEU A 568 48.12 -28.18 -55.83
N PRO A 569 47.79 -29.47 -55.62
CA PRO A 569 46.50 -30.18 -55.78
C PRO A 569 46.15 -31.15 -54.61
N LEU A 570 44.95 -31.76 -54.67
CA LEU A 570 44.62 -33.09 -54.11
C LEU A 570 44.66 -33.20 -52.55
N ARG A 571 44.08 -34.22 -51.88
CA ARG A 571 43.34 -35.46 -52.24
C ARG A 571 42.29 -35.67 -51.11
N LYS A 572 40.98 -35.77 -51.34
CA LYS A 572 40.14 -36.82 -51.96
C LYS A 572 39.99 -38.11 -51.12
N ASP A 573 38.81 -38.72 -51.25
CA ASP A 573 38.37 -40.05 -50.79
C ASP A 573 38.03 -40.16 -49.28
N LEU A 574 36.91 -40.76 -48.81
CA LEU A 574 35.69 -41.34 -49.43
C LEU A 574 34.44 -40.65 -48.79
N SER A 575 33.16 -41.05 -48.85
CA SER A 575 32.32 -42.08 -49.51
C SER A 575 30.87 -41.52 -49.53
N ALA A 576 30.14 -41.38 -50.64
CA ALA A 576 29.48 -42.40 -51.51
C ALA A 576 28.07 -42.86 -51.03
N LYS A 577 27.09 -42.85 -51.96
CA LYS A 577 25.63 -43.13 -51.84
C LYS A 577 24.79 -42.08 -51.07
N GLY A 578 23.94 -41.25 -51.68
CA GLY A 578 23.77 -40.92 -53.09
C GLY A 578 22.49 -41.44 -53.76
N LYS A 579 21.52 -40.54 -54.04
CA LYS A 579 20.56 -40.64 -55.15
C LYS A 579 19.87 -39.28 -55.44
N THR A 580 20.11 -38.74 -56.65
CA THR A 580 19.17 -38.01 -57.56
C THR A 580 18.34 -36.82 -57.04
N VAL A 581 18.10 -35.74 -57.81
CA VAL A 581 18.06 -35.61 -59.29
C VAL A 581 19.04 -34.52 -59.79
N ALA A 582 19.39 -34.60 -61.08
CA ALA A 582 20.48 -33.90 -61.72
C ALA A 582 20.25 -32.39 -62.00
N THR A 583 21.35 -31.63 -61.84
CA THR A 583 21.69 -30.44 -62.62
C THR A 583 21.72 -30.76 -64.12
N PHE A 584 21.48 -29.78 -65.00
CA PHE A 584 22.33 -29.59 -66.19
C PHE A 584 22.49 -28.07 -66.49
N PRO A 585 23.65 -27.57 -66.95
CA PRO A 585 23.95 -26.14 -66.95
C PRO A 585 24.20 -25.56 -68.36
N GLU A 586 24.58 -24.27 -68.39
CA GLU A 586 25.37 -23.58 -69.43
C GLU A 586 24.92 -23.64 -70.91
N PHE A 587 24.68 -22.45 -71.49
CA PHE A 587 25.59 -21.97 -72.54
C PHE A 587 25.65 -20.42 -72.55
N GLN A 588 26.54 -19.87 -73.37
CA GLN A 588 26.98 -18.46 -73.32
C GLN A 588 25.87 -17.43 -73.60
N ARG A 589 25.90 -16.32 -72.87
CA ARG A 589 25.16 -15.09 -73.20
C ARG A 589 26.07 -14.12 -73.95
N ASP A 590 26.21 -14.31 -75.26
CA ASP A 590 26.69 -13.24 -76.15
C ASP A 590 25.50 -12.40 -76.64
N ARG A 591 25.78 -11.11 -76.91
CA ARG A 591 25.00 -10.13 -77.70
C ARG A 591 23.48 -9.95 -77.50
N LEU A 592 23.19 -8.66 -77.34
CA LEU A 592 22.03 -7.91 -77.87
C LEU A 592 20.69 -7.95 -77.11
N GLU A 593 20.03 -6.81 -77.24
CA GLU A 593 18.76 -6.40 -76.64
C GLU A 593 17.54 -6.99 -77.39
N LYS A 594 16.34 -6.65 -76.89
CA LYS A 594 15.03 -6.74 -77.58
C LYS A 594 14.45 -8.14 -77.78
N GLN A 595 14.02 -8.75 -76.68
CA GLN A 595 12.65 -9.28 -76.46
C GLN A 595 12.56 -9.85 -75.03
N SER A 596 11.42 -9.80 -74.31
CA SER A 596 10.23 -8.97 -74.47
C SER A 596 9.56 -8.76 -73.10
N GLU A 597 8.62 -7.83 -73.00
CA GLU A 597 7.85 -7.55 -71.78
C GLU A 597 6.97 -8.75 -71.38
N ARG A 598 7.12 -9.28 -70.16
CA ARG A 598 6.04 -9.84 -69.27
C ARG A 598 6.58 -10.48 -67.98
N ALA A 599 7.08 -9.68 -67.04
CA ALA A 599 7.35 -10.13 -65.66
C ALA A 599 7.28 -9.00 -64.60
N ASN A 600 6.51 -7.92 -64.85
CA ASN A 600 6.43 -6.73 -63.98
C ASN A 600 5.59 -6.96 -62.69
N GLY A 601 5.98 -7.94 -61.87
CA GLY A 601 5.35 -8.25 -60.58
C GLY A 601 6.35 -8.44 -59.44
N THR A 602 7.42 -9.22 -59.65
CA THR A 602 8.26 -9.71 -58.54
C THR A 602 9.41 -8.76 -58.16
N GLY A 603 10.00 -8.07 -59.14
CA GLY A 603 11.18 -7.21 -58.89
C GLY A 603 10.90 -6.00 -57.99
N SER A 604 9.73 -5.37 -58.16
CA SER A 604 9.37 -4.16 -57.39
C SER A 604 9.29 -4.41 -55.89
N LYS A 605 8.71 -5.56 -55.48
CA LYS A 605 8.68 -5.97 -54.07
C LYS A 605 10.08 -6.18 -53.51
N ILE A 606 10.93 -6.95 -54.19
CA ILE A 606 12.29 -7.24 -53.70
C ILE A 606 13.10 -5.95 -53.48
N TRP A 607 12.97 -4.94 -54.36
CA TRP A 607 13.62 -3.65 -54.14
C TRP A 607 13.00 -2.82 -53.01
N GLN A 608 11.70 -2.92 -52.76
CA GLN A 608 11.06 -2.31 -51.58
C GLN A 608 11.47 -3.02 -50.28
N ASP A 609 11.48 -4.35 -50.26
CA ASP A 609 11.84 -5.17 -49.10
C ASP A 609 13.33 -4.98 -48.74
N VAL A 610 14.23 -4.91 -49.73
CA VAL A 610 15.66 -4.60 -49.53
C VAL A 610 15.85 -3.17 -49.01
N ALA A 611 15.12 -2.18 -49.53
CA ALA A 611 15.18 -0.81 -49.04
C ALA A 611 14.69 -0.71 -47.58
N TYR A 612 13.60 -1.43 -47.25
CA TYR A 612 13.03 -1.47 -45.90
C TYR A 612 14.00 -2.12 -44.90
N LEU A 613 14.56 -3.29 -45.24
CA LEU A 613 15.56 -3.99 -44.43
C LEU A 613 16.87 -3.18 -44.27
N THR A 614 17.26 -2.41 -45.29
CA THR A 614 18.43 -1.52 -45.17
C THR A 614 18.16 -0.40 -44.14
N MET A 615 16.97 0.17 -44.15
CA MET A 615 16.57 1.23 -43.22
C MET A 615 16.38 0.70 -41.79
N GLU A 616 15.80 -0.49 -41.64
CA GLU A 616 15.65 -1.19 -40.35
C GLU A 616 17.02 -1.55 -39.73
N ASN A 617 18.00 -1.98 -40.55
CA ASN A 617 19.37 -2.19 -40.06
C ASN A 617 20.03 -0.88 -39.58
N THR A 618 19.84 0.26 -40.26
CA THR A 618 20.38 1.54 -39.77
C THR A 618 19.71 2.02 -38.48
N ASP A 619 18.40 1.80 -38.30
CA ASP A 619 17.71 2.09 -37.03
C ASP A 619 18.21 1.19 -35.89
N LEU A 620 18.56 -0.09 -36.19
CA LEU A 620 19.12 -1.04 -35.23
C LEU A 620 20.57 -0.69 -34.82
N GLU A 621 21.41 -0.21 -35.75
CA GLU A 621 22.74 0.32 -35.43
C GLU A 621 22.64 1.57 -34.54
N GLU A 622 21.70 2.49 -34.83
CA GLU A 622 21.43 3.63 -33.96
C GLU A 622 20.92 3.22 -32.56
N GLU A 623 20.12 2.16 -32.45
CA GLU A 623 19.64 1.59 -31.18
C GLU A 623 20.71 0.81 -30.40
N LEU A 624 21.75 0.28 -31.07
CA LEU A 624 22.94 -0.30 -30.44
C LEU A 624 23.82 0.81 -29.87
N ASP A 625 24.18 1.82 -30.66
CA ASP A 625 25.05 2.91 -30.24
C ASP A 625 24.41 3.75 -29.11
N LYS A 626 23.08 3.92 -29.10
CA LYS A 626 22.34 4.48 -27.94
C LYS A 626 22.50 3.62 -26.67
N LYS A 627 22.52 2.30 -26.78
CA LYS A 627 22.70 1.37 -25.65
C LYS A 627 24.14 1.32 -25.16
N ASP A 628 25.14 1.36 -26.05
CA ASP A 628 26.54 1.41 -25.65
C ASP A 628 26.90 2.73 -24.95
N ARG A 629 26.35 3.86 -25.42
CA ARG A 629 26.41 5.15 -24.71
C ARG A 629 25.76 5.07 -23.31
N LEU A 630 24.74 4.23 -23.12
CA LEU A 630 24.09 3.99 -21.81
C LEU A 630 24.93 3.06 -20.92
N ILE A 631 25.47 1.97 -21.48
CA ILE A 631 26.35 1.01 -20.80
C ILE A 631 27.61 1.73 -20.31
N LYS A 632 28.22 2.59 -21.13
CA LYS A 632 29.39 3.41 -20.76
C LYS A 632 29.09 4.34 -19.58
N LYS A 633 27.94 5.02 -19.59
CA LYS A 633 27.47 5.82 -18.44
C LYS A 633 27.26 5.00 -17.17
N LEU A 634 26.69 3.79 -17.28
CA LEU A 634 26.50 2.89 -16.14
C LEU A 634 27.85 2.36 -15.61
N GLN A 635 28.79 2.00 -16.50
CA GLN A 635 30.15 1.61 -16.13
C GLN A 635 30.88 2.74 -15.40
N ASP A 636 30.77 3.99 -15.86
CA ASP A 636 31.42 5.13 -15.22
C ASP A 636 30.77 5.50 -13.88
N GLN A 637 29.45 5.34 -13.74
CA GLN A 637 28.77 5.42 -12.43
C GLN A 637 29.24 4.33 -11.47
N ILE A 638 29.35 3.07 -11.93
CA ILE A 638 29.90 1.96 -11.15
C ILE A 638 31.37 2.23 -10.76
N ARG A 639 32.19 2.77 -11.67
CA ARG A 639 33.60 3.14 -11.44
C ARG A 639 33.73 4.25 -10.39
N THR A 640 32.82 5.23 -10.43
CA THR A 640 32.74 6.33 -9.45
C THR A 640 32.33 5.81 -8.08
N LEU A 641 31.31 4.93 -8.01
CA LEU A 641 30.89 4.26 -6.79
C LEU A 641 32.01 3.39 -6.20
N LYS A 642 32.74 2.64 -7.03
CA LYS A 642 33.90 1.86 -6.59
C LYS A 642 34.95 2.73 -5.92
N LYS A 643 35.33 3.85 -6.54
CA LYS A 643 36.26 4.83 -5.95
C LYS A 643 35.78 5.39 -4.61
N SER A 644 34.48 5.61 -4.44
CA SER A 644 33.91 6.08 -3.16
C SER A 644 33.90 5.01 -2.04
N ILE A 645 33.94 3.72 -2.41
CA ILE A 645 34.05 2.59 -1.48
C ILE A 645 35.53 2.36 -1.11
N GLU A 646 36.43 2.44 -2.08
CA GLU A 646 37.88 2.24 -1.91
C GLU A 646 38.53 3.32 -1.01
N THR A 647 37.91 4.49 -0.85
CA THR A 647 38.34 5.55 0.09
C THR A 647 37.72 5.47 1.50
N GLY A 648 36.92 4.42 1.79
CA GLY A 648 36.08 4.34 3.00
C GLY A 648 36.50 3.32 4.07
N HIS A 649 37.69 2.72 3.96
CA HIS A 649 38.11 1.61 4.83
C HIS A 649 39.34 1.94 5.70
N GLU A 650 39.08 2.60 6.82
CA GLU A 650 39.70 2.22 8.10
C GLU A 650 38.74 1.30 8.89
N GLU A 651 39.25 0.64 9.93
CA GLU A 651 38.69 -0.64 10.39
C GLU A 651 37.50 -0.53 11.35
N SER A 652 36.46 -1.35 11.12
CA SER A 652 35.61 -1.91 12.19
C SER A 652 34.93 -3.22 11.75
N PRO A 653 34.69 -4.18 12.66
CA PRO A 653 34.38 -5.57 12.29
C PRO A 653 32.93 -5.82 11.87
N SER A 654 32.74 -6.95 11.19
CA SER A 654 31.52 -7.34 10.46
C SER A 654 30.24 -7.38 11.30
N SER A 655 29.19 -6.73 10.79
CA SER A 655 27.86 -6.72 11.40
C SER A 655 27.16 -8.07 11.25
N VAL A 656 27.24 -8.90 12.29
CA VAL A 656 26.21 -9.90 12.56
C VAL A 656 24.86 -9.18 12.65
N LEU A 657 23.82 -9.75 12.04
CA LEU A 657 22.44 -9.25 12.15
C LEU A 657 21.98 -9.36 13.61
N ARG A 658 22.17 -8.27 14.37
CA ARG A 658 21.54 -8.07 15.68
C ARG A 658 20.03 -8.01 15.49
N GLU A 659 19.31 -8.76 16.31
CA GLU A 659 17.87 -8.61 16.49
C GLU A 659 17.70 -7.63 17.66
N TYR A 660 17.06 -6.48 17.40
CA TYR A 660 16.86 -5.45 18.40
C TYR A 660 15.60 -5.73 19.22
N LEU A 661 15.63 -5.36 20.51
CA LEU A 661 14.50 -5.45 21.44
C LEU A 661 13.59 -4.22 21.39
N GLY A 662 13.97 -3.17 20.65
CA GLY A 662 13.19 -1.95 20.51
C GLY A 662 13.29 -1.04 21.74
N MET A 663 14.47 -0.98 22.35
CA MET A 663 14.77 -0.11 23.49
C MET A 663 15.91 0.85 23.15
N LEU A 664 15.95 2.00 23.82
CA LEU A 664 17.00 3.00 23.64
C LEU A 664 17.74 3.26 24.94
N GLN A 665 19.00 2.84 24.99
CA GLN A 665 19.90 3.11 26.08
C GLN A 665 20.39 4.57 26.04
N TYR A 666 20.32 5.22 27.20
CA TYR A 666 20.85 6.55 27.48
C TYR A 666 21.56 6.56 28.85
N ARG A 667 22.37 7.59 29.09
CA ARG A 667 22.90 7.90 30.43
C ARG A 667 22.05 8.99 31.08
N LYS A 668 21.91 8.95 32.40
CA LYS A 668 21.17 9.95 33.19
C LYS A 668 21.69 11.38 32.97
N GLU A 669 23.00 11.53 32.77
CA GLU A 669 23.69 12.79 32.38
C GLU A 669 23.25 13.36 31.03
N ASP A 670 22.74 12.51 30.12
CA ASP A 670 22.32 12.89 28.78
C ASP A 670 20.83 13.29 28.72
N GLU A 671 20.03 13.11 29.79
CA GLU A 671 18.60 13.51 29.85
C GLU A 671 18.34 14.96 29.39
N PRO A 672 19.08 16.00 29.86
CA PRO A 672 18.88 17.37 29.38
C PRO A 672 19.13 17.52 27.86
N LYS A 673 20.06 16.73 27.30
CA LYS A 673 20.37 16.72 25.86
C LYS A 673 19.28 16.01 25.06
N ILE A 674 18.61 15.02 25.64
CA ILE A 674 17.42 14.39 25.04
C ILE A 674 16.29 15.42 25.00
N SER A 675 15.99 16.08 26.13
CA SER A 675 14.98 17.15 26.16
C SER A 675 15.28 18.26 25.16
N GLN A 676 16.53 18.76 25.10
CA GLN A 676 16.91 19.81 24.15
C GLN A 676 16.71 19.37 22.70
N ASN A 677 17.28 18.22 22.28
CA ASN A 677 17.31 17.84 20.86
C ASN A 677 16.00 17.20 20.36
N LEU A 678 15.26 16.51 21.23
CA LEU A 678 14.04 15.77 20.87
C LEU A 678 12.75 16.55 21.14
N ILE A 679 12.78 17.52 22.07
CA ILE A 679 11.60 18.27 22.49
C ILE A 679 11.76 19.75 22.13
N LEU A 680 12.75 20.45 22.70
CA LEU A 680 12.86 21.92 22.59
C LEU A 680 13.27 22.40 21.18
N ASP A 681 14.35 21.87 20.61
CA ASP A 681 14.89 22.27 19.29
C ASP A 681 14.16 21.60 18.11
N LEU A 682 13.25 20.65 18.36
CA LEU A 682 12.71 19.77 17.31
C LEU A 682 11.67 20.50 16.45
N LYS A 683 12.05 20.82 15.20
CA LYS A 683 11.18 21.51 14.24
C LYS A 683 10.17 20.53 13.59
N PRO A 684 8.86 20.84 13.57
CA PRO A 684 7.84 19.93 13.06
C PRO A 684 7.99 19.64 11.56
N ARG A 685 8.45 20.60 10.76
CA ARG A 685 8.63 20.46 9.30
C ARG A 685 9.85 19.61 8.86
N GLY A 686 10.34 18.70 9.71
CA GLY A 686 11.44 17.81 9.37
C GLY A 686 11.03 16.70 8.40
N VAL A 687 11.75 16.53 7.28
CA VAL A 687 11.41 15.52 6.25
C VAL A 687 11.19 14.13 6.84
N VAL A 688 12.02 13.71 7.81
CA VAL A 688 11.94 12.39 8.44
C VAL A 688 10.88 12.34 9.56
N VAL A 689 10.58 13.48 10.20
CA VAL A 689 9.48 13.62 11.17
C VAL A 689 8.14 13.30 10.48
N ASN A 690 7.98 13.74 9.23
CA ASN A 690 6.80 13.50 8.40
C ASN A 690 6.75 12.09 7.76
N MET A 691 7.78 11.24 7.95
CA MET A 691 7.77 9.86 7.44
C MET A 691 7.19 8.84 8.44
N ILE A 692 7.35 9.10 9.74
CA ILE A 692 6.78 8.29 10.82
C ILE A 692 6.13 9.26 11.81
N PRO A 693 4.80 9.51 11.69
CA PRO A 693 4.11 10.36 12.64
C PRO A 693 4.20 9.80 14.06
N GLY A 694 4.39 10.68 15.04
CA GLY A 694 4.63 10.29 16.43
C GLY A 694 6.04 9.76 16.73
N LEU A 695 6.99 9.76 15.79
CA LEU A 695 8.36 9.24 16.01
C LEU A 695 9.04 9.75 17.30
N PRO A 696 8.97 11.04 17.68
CA PRO A 696 9.46 11.50 18.98
C PRO A 696 8.82 10.81 20.18
N ALA A 697 7.51 10.56 20.14
CA ALA A 697 6.80 9.80 21.17
C ALA A 697 7.26 8.34 21.25
N HIS A 698 7.53 7.69 20.10
CA HIS A 698 8.13 6.35 20.09
C HIS A 698 9.55 6.35 20.68
N ILE A 699 10.37 7.36 20.36
CA ILE A 699 11.74 7.49 20.90
C ILE A 699 11.70 7.71 22.43
N LEU A 700 10.82 8.59 22.92
CA LEU A 700 10.59 8.76 24.36
C LEU A 700 10.14 7.44 25.01
N PHE A 701 9.21 6.71 24.40
CA PHE A 701 8.74 5.44 24.95
C PHE A 701 9.81 4.34 24.94
N MET A 702 10.67 4.26 23.92
CA MET A 702 11.80 3.31 23.90
C MET A 702 12.88 3.62 24.96
N CYS A 703 12.99 4.88 25.39
CA CYS A 703 13.81 5.26 26.56
C CYS A 703 13.11 4.90 27.89
N VAL A 704 11.78 5.08 27.99
CA VAL A 704 10.97 4.62 29.13
C VAL A 704 11.10 3.10 29.33
N ARG A 705 10.98 2.31 28.25
CA ARG A 705 11.21 0.85 28.28
C ARG A 705 12.60 0.48 28.78
N TYR A 706 13.62 1.26 28.46
CA TYR A 706 14.98 0.99 28.94
C TYR A 706 15.10 1.20 30.46
N ALA A 707 14.49 2.26 31.01
CA ALA A 707 14.48 2.50 32.45
C ALA A 707 13.65 1.45 33.21
N ASP A 708 12.52 1.02 32.66
CA ASP A 708 11.71 -0.11 33.17
C ASP A 708 12.52 -1.42 33.15
N TYR A 709 13.19 -1.75 32.04
CA TYR A 709 14.04 -2.94 31.92
C TYR A 709 15.24 -2.98 32.88
N LEU A 710 15.75 -1.82 33.32
CA LEU A 710 16.77 -1.73 34.37
C LEU A 710 16.19 -1.81 35.79
N ASN A 711 14.87 -1.73 35.95
CA ASN A 711 14.17 -1.60 37.24
C ASN A 711 14.62 -0.36 38.05
N ASP A 712 15.01 0.75 37.39
CA ASP A 712 15.41 2.01 38.04
C ASP A 712 14.26 3.03 38.04
N ASP A 713 13.48 2.98 39.13
CA ASP A 713 12.41 3.93 39.47
C ASP A 713 12.88 5.40 39.43
N SER A 714 14.11 5.68 39.85
CA SER A 714 14.66 7.03 39.93
C SER A 714 15.00 7.60 38.55
N MET A 715 15.40 6.75 37.60
CA MET A 715 15.69 7.10 36.21
C MET A 715 14.37 7.24 35.44
N LEU A 716 13.43 6.31 35.63
CA LEU A 716 12.10 6.37 35.05
C LEU A 716 11.33 7.64 35.49
N LYS A 717 11.30 7.96 36.79
CA LYS A 717 10.68 9.18 37.31
C LYS A 717 11.40 10.46 36.83
N SER A 718 12.72 10.46 36.72
CA SER A 718 13.47 11.59 36.16
C SER A 718 13.07 11.85 34.71
N PHE A 719 13.15 10.82 33.87
CA PHE A 719 12.85 10.89 32.44
C PHE A 719 11.39 11.27 32.14
N MET A 720 10.42 10.71 32.88
CA MET A 720 9.01 11.05 32.71
C MET A 720 8.72 12.51 33.08
N ASN A 721 9.30 13.01 34.18
CA ASN A 721 9.15 14.42 34.56
C ASN A 721 9.91 15.36 33.61
N MET A 722 11.07 14.97 33.11
CA MET A 722 11.81 15.68 32.04
C MET A 722 10.94 15.81 30.78
N ALA A 723 10.38 14.71 30.27
CA ALA A 723 9.56 14.72 29.06
C ALA A 723 8.29 15.58 29.22
N ILE A 724 7.56 15.42 30.33
CA ILE A 724 6.36 16.19 30.64
C ILE A 724 6.68 17.69 30.80
N SER A 725 7.82 18.03 31.40
CA SER A 725 8.24 19.42 31.59
C SER A 725 8.72 20.08 30.29
N GLY A 726 9.48 19.35 29.46
CA GLY A 726 9.89 19.81 28.13
C GLY A 726 8.70 20.09 27.22
N ILE A 727 7.70 19.20 27.18
CA ILE A 727 6.48 19.42 26.39
C ILE A 727 5.71 20.64 26.92
N LYS A 728 5.55 20.79 28.24
CA LYS A 728 4.95 21.99 28.85
C LYS A 728 5.71 23.28 28.49
N GLN A 729 7.04 23.23 28.41
CA GLN A 729 7.87 24.36 28.02
C GLN A 729 7.65 24.76 26.56
N VAL A 730 7.75 23.83 25.60
CA VAL A 730 7.54 24.12 24.17
C VAL A 730 6.15 24.69 23.92
N ILE A 731 5.11 24.09 24.52
CA ILE A 731 3.72 24.55 24.38
C ILE A 731 3.53 25.97 24.93
N LYS A 732 4.30 26.37 25.95
CA LYS A 732 4.29 27.73 26.51
C LYS A 732 5.05 28.72 25.62
N GLU A 733 6.21 28.33 25.10
CA GLU A 733 7.05 29.17 24.22
C GLU A 733 6.41 29.37 22.84
N HIS A 734 5.74 28.35 22.32
CA HIS A 734 5.06 28.33 21.02
C HIS A 734 3.52 28.42 21.13
N ALA A 735 2.99 29.05 22.18
CA ALA A 735 1.55 29.08 22.47
C ALA A 735 0.67 29.73 21.39
N GLY A 736 1.24 30.45 20.41
CA GLY A 736 0.55 31.00 19.23
C GLY A 736 0.81 30.25 17.91
N ASP A 737 1.65 29.22 17.90
CA ASP A 737 2.04 28.49 16.69
C ASP A 737 1.16 27.25 16.50
N PHE A 738 0.19 27.37 15.59
CA PHE A 738 -0.71 26.28 15.24
C PHE A 738 0.00 24.98 14.79
N GLU A 739 1.11 25.07 14.05
CA GLU A 739 1.80 23.89 13.54
C GLU A 739 2.53 23.16 14.67
N MET A 740 3.19 23.91 15.56
CA MET A 740 3.91 23.37 16.72
C MET A 740 2.95 22.82 17.78
N LEU A 741 1.82 23.49 18.04
CA LEU A 741 0.76 22.98 18.91
C LEU A 741 0.13 21.69 18.34
N SER A 742 -0.17 21.65 17.04
CA SER A 742 -0.68 20.45 16.35
C SER A 742 0.28 19.27 16.46
N PHE A 743 1.58 19.54 16.27
CA PHE A 743 2.64 18.54 16.34
C PHE A 743 2.80 17.96 17.75
N TRP A 744 2.85 18.81 18.78
CA TRP A 744 2.99 18.35 20.16
C TRP A 744 1.71 17.75 20.76
N LEU A 745 0.53 18.16 20.29
CA LEU A 745 -0.72 17.45 20.57
C LEU A 745 -0.64 16.01 20.04
N SER A 746 -0.30 15.84 18.76
CA SER A 746 -0.16 14.53 18.14
C SER A 746 0.86 13.64 18.87
N ASN A 747 2.05 14.17 19.19
CA ASN A 747 3.07 13.41 19.93
C ASN A 747 2.64 13.09 21.36
N THR A 748 1.95 13.98 22.07
CA THR A 748 1.45 13.70 23.44
C THR A 748 0.42 12.57 23.41
N CYS A 749 -0.49 12.57 22.42
CA CYS A 749 -1.45 11.48 22.22
C CYS A 749 -0.77 10.16 21.83
N HIS A 750 0.22 10.18 20.94
CA HIS A 750 1.01 9.00 20.59
C HIS A 750 1.78 8.43 21.78
N PHE A 751 2.34 9.29 22.65
CA PHE A 751 3.08 8.85 23.85
C PHE A 751 2.14 8.21 24.87
N LEU A 752 0.98 8.84 25.11
CA LEU A 752 -0.10 8.27 25.92
C LEU A 752 -0.60 6.92 25.37
N ASN A 753 -0.78 6.81 24.05
CA ASN A 753 -1.22 5.56 23.43
C ASN A 753 -0.12 4.48 23.44
N CYS A 754 1.18 4.83 23.38
CA CYS A 754 2.26 3.86 23.62
C CYS A 754 2.23 3.33 25.07
N LEU A 755 2.07 4.21 26.06
CA LEU A 755 1.95 3.85 27.48
C LEU A 755 0.68 3.03 27.81
N LYS A 756 -0.35 3.09 26.96
CA LYS A 756 -1.50 2.17 27.00
C LYS A 756 -1.19 0.86 26.29
N GLN A 757 -0.74 0.91 25.03
CA GLN A 757 -0.53 -0.23 24.14
C GLN A 757 0.47 -1.26 24.69
N TYR A 758 1.50 -0.78 25.38
CA TYR A 758 2.60 -1.59 25.92
C TYR A 758 2.57 -1.66 27.46
N SER A 759 1.41 -1.42 28.07
CA SER A 759 1.22 -1.48 29.53
C SER A 759 1.29 -2.89 30.13
N GLY A 760 0.95 -3.91 29.35
CA GLY A 760 0.62 -5.25 29.87
C GLY A 760 -0.87 -5.47 30.17
N GLU A 761 -1.72 -4.45 30.04
CA GLU A 761 -3.15 -4.56 30.27
C GLU A 761 -3.90 -5.17 29.07
N GLU A 762 -4.70 -6.21 29.32
CA GLU A 762 -5.45 -6.92 28.28
C GLU A 762 -6.41 -6.02 27.50
N GLU A 763 -6.88 -4.90 28.08
CA GLU A 763 -7.76 -3.97 27.38
C GLU A 763 -7.09 -3.38 26.12
N PHE A 764 -5.83 -2.99 26.22
CA PHE A 764 -5.08 -2.30 25.18
C PHE A 764 -4.30 -3.26 24.26
N MET A 765 -4.02 -4.48 24.73
CA MET A 765 -3.29 -5.50 23.95
C MET A 765 -4.11 -6.17 22.84
N LYS A 766 -5.44 -5.97 22.78
CA LYS A 766 -6.38 -6.62 21.82
C LYS A 766 -6.00 -6.52 20.34
N HIS A 767 -5.27 -5.48 19.96
CA HIS A 767 -4.85 -5.22 18.57
C HIS A 767 -3.34 -5.37 18.34
N ASN A 768 -2.57 -5.77 19.35
CA ASN A 768 -1.14 -5.97 19.23
C ASN A 768 -0.80 -7.27 18.50
N THR A 769 0.29 -7.24 17.73
CA THR A 769 0.92 -8.47 17.23
C THR A 769 1.59 -9.25 18.39
N PRO A 770 1.77 -10.58 18.27
CA PRO A 770 2.53 -11.38 19.25
C PRO A 770 3.99 -10.96 19.44
N GLN A 771 4.51 -10.11 18.56
CA GLN A 771 5.84 -9.51 18.67
C GLN A 771 5.78 -8.19 19.46
N GLN A 772 4.78 -7.33 19.22
CA GLN A 772 4.54 -6.13 20.02
C GLN A 772 4.25 -6.45 21.49
N ASN A 773 3.56 -7.55 21.79
CA ASN A 773 3.31 -7.97 23.18
C ASN A 773 4.59 -8.38 23.94
N LYS A 774 5.73 -8.58 23.27
CA LYS A 774 7.05 -8.73 23.93
C LYS A 774 7.69 -7.39 24.29
N ASN A 775 7.14 -6.29 23.78
CA ASN A 775 7.61 -4.93 24.01
C ASN A 775 6.86 -4.22 25.14
N ASN A 776 6.03 -4.95 25.89
CA ASN A 776 5.36 -4.43 27.08
C ASN A 776 6.37 -4.05 28.18
N LEU A 777 5.95 -3.17 29.08
CA LEU A 777 6.62 -2.90 30.35
C LEU A 777 6.51 -4.12 31.27
N ILE A 778 7.48 -4.27 32.18
CA ILE A 778 7.65 -5.46 33.02
C ILE A 778 7.64 -5.11 34.51
N HIS A 779 8.13 -3.93 34.90
CA HIS A 779 8.42 -3.60 36.30
C HIS A 779 7.52 -2.52 36.90
N PHE A 780 7.10 -1.53 36.11
CA PHE A 780 6.36 -0.36 36.62
C PHE A 780 5.00 -0.13 35.94
N ASP A 781 3.95 0.04 36.75
CA ASP A 781 2.71 0.68 36.31
C ASP A 781 2.93 2.20 36.15
N LEU A 782 2.47 2.75 35.03
CA LEU A 782 2.55 4.17 34.69
C LEU A 782 1.17 4.86 34.63
N SER A 783 0.14 4.26 35.23
CA SER A 783 -1.24 4.78 35.29
C SER A 783 -1.35 6.25 35.70
N GLU A 784 -0.65 6.68 36.75
CA GLU A 784 -0.63 8.08 37.18
C GLU A 784 -0.06 9.01 36.10
N TYR A 785 1.06 8.61 35.47
CA TYR A 785 1.67 9.36 34.37
C TYR A 785 0.77 9.41 33.13
N ARG A 786 -0.02 8.37 32.86
CA ARG A 786 -1.03 8.37 31.79
C ARG A 786 -2.12 9.41 32.05
N GLN A 787 -2.57 9.56 33.30
CA GLN A 787 -3.51 10.64 33.66
C GLN A 787 -2.86 12.03 33.48
N VAL A 788 -1.64 12.23 33.97
CA VAL A 788 -0.92 13.52 33.84
C VAL A 788 -0.69 13.90 32.37
N LEU A 789 -0.41 12.92 31.50
CA LEU A 789 -0.31 13.10 30.05
C LEU A 789 -1.66 13.35 29.37
N SER A 790 -2.74 12.72 29.83
CA SER A 790 -4.11 13.01 29.40
C SER A 790 -4.49 14.46 29.71
N ASP A 791 -4.28 14.91 30.95
CA ASP A 791 -4.54 16.30 31.37
C ASP A 791 -3.64 17.29 30.60
N LEU A 792 -2.42 16.90 30.24
CA LEU A 792 -1.55 17.69 29.37
C LEU A 792 -2.12 17.78 27.95
N ALA A 793 -2.59 16.67 27.37
CA ALA A 793 -3.23 16.65 26.06
C ALA A 793 -4.52 17.51 26.03
N ILE A 794 -5.34 17.50 27.09
CA ILE A 794 -6.50 18.41 27.23
C ILE A 794 -6.05 19.88 27.16
N ARG A 795 -5.03 20.26 27.94
CA ARG A 795 -4.50 21.64 27.96
C ARG A 795 -3.91 22.06 26.61
N ILE A 796 -3.18 21.17 25.94
CA ILE A 796 -2.67 21.41 24.58
C ILE A 796 -3.83 21.57 23.60
N TYR A 797 -4.84 20.70 23.65
CA TYR A 797 -6.01 20.76 22.76
C TYR A 797 -6.78 22.08 22.91
N HIS A 798 -7.02 22.55 24.14
CA HIS A 798 -7.68 23.85 24.34
C HIS A 798 -6.87 25.03 23.80
N GLN A 799 -5.54 25.04 23.97
CA GLN A 799 -4.68 26.08 23.40
C GLN A 799 -4.64 26.01 21.86
N PHE A 800 -4.52 24.80 21.31
CA PHE A 800 -4.55 24.49 19.88
C PHE A 800 -5.85 25.00 19.22
N ILE A 801 -7.01 24.68 19.80
CA ILE A 801 -8.31 25.19 19.37
C ILE A 801 -8.33 26.73 19.45
N SER A 802 -7.94 27.33 20.57
CA SER A 802 -7.99 28.79 20.74
C SER A 802 -7.18 29.55 19.67
N VAL A 803 -6.06 29.00 19.21
CA VAL A 803 -5.29 29.56 18.08
C VAL A 803 -6.03 29.43 16.75
N MET A 804 -6.66 28.27 16.48
CA MET A 804 -7.48 28.09 15.26
C MET A 804 -8.69 29.04 15.25
N GLU A 805 -9.39 29.15 16.38
CA GLU A 805 -10.55 30.03 16.57
C GLU A 805 -10.18 31.50 16.36
N THR A 806 -9.12 31.97 17.02
CA THR A 806 -8.58 33.34 16.87
C THR A 806 -8.19 33.63 15.41
N SER A 807 -7.64 32.63 14.71
CA SER A 807 -7.21 32.77 13.31
C SER A 807 -8.38 32.81 12.32
N ILE A 808 -9.45 32.04 12.52
CA ILE A 808 -10.57 31.97 11.58
C ILE A 808 -11.67 33.00 11.87
N GLN A 809 -11.87 33.40 13.13
CA GLN A 809 -12.91 34.33 13.56
C GLN A 809 -13.04 35.62 12.71
N PRO A 810 -11.96 36.36 12.36
CA PRO A 810 -12.09 37.56 11.53
C PRO A 810 -12.58 37.29 10.09
N MET A 811 -12.46 36.06 9.60
CA MET A 811 -12.92 35.67 8.25
C MET A 811 -14.42 35.32 8.22
N ILE A 812 -15.00 34.90 9.35
CA ILE A 812 -16.37 34.34 9.40
C ILE A 812 -17.41 35.36 8.95
N VAL A 813 -17.46 36.56 9.56
CA VAL A 813 -18.52 37.54 9.27
C VAL A 813 -18.43 38.07 7.83
N PRO A 814 -17.25 38.50 7.32
CA PRO A 814 -17.14 38.93 5.92
C PRO A 814 -17.48 37.82 4.92
N GLY A 815 -16.95 36.60 5.13
CA GLY A 815 -17.15 35.48 4.21
C GLY A 815 -18.55 34.87 4.22
N MET A 816 -19.16 34.74 5.39
CA MET A 816 -20.50 34.15 5.53
C MET A 816 -21.62 35.15 5.20
N LEU A 817 -21.47 36.44 5.53
CA LEU A 817 -22.57 37.42 5.51
C LEU A 817 -22.32 38.64 4.62
N GLU A 818 -21.13 39.24 4.61
CA GLU A 818 -20.95 40.53 3.93
C GLU A 818 -20.66 40.41 2.43
N TYR A 819 -19.86 39.42 2.03
CA TYR A 819 -19.52 39.17 0.63
C TYR A 819 -20.69 38.59 -0.18
N GLU A 820 -21.23 39.35 -1.14
CA GLU A 820 -22.39 38.93 -1.93
C GLU A 820 -22.01 38.29 -3.28
N SER A 821 -22.00 36.95 -3.32
CA SER A 821 -21.85 36.16 -4.55
C SER A 821 -23.00 36.37 -5.56
N LEU A 822 -24.19 36.75 -5.10
CA LEU A 822 -25.42 36.92 -5.89
C LEU A 822 -25.47 38.27 -6.65
N GLN A 823 -24.38 38.64 -7.32
CA GLN A 823 -24.18 39.94 -7.98
C GLN A 823 -24.84 40.03 -9.38
N GLY A 824 -26.04 39.46 -9.55
CA GLY A 824 -26.71 39.32 -10.86
C GLY A 824 -28.18 39.75 -10.94
N ILE A 825 -28.85 40.08 -9.82
CA ILE A 825 -30.31 40.33 -9.78
C ILE A 825 -30.66 41.80 -9.52
N SER A 826 -29.80 42.56 -8.84
CA SER A 826 -30.07 43.99 -8.56
C SER A 826 -29.54 44.91 -9.67
N GLY A 827 -30.43 45.37 -10.54
CA GLY A 827 -30.19 46.51 -11.43
C GLY A 827 -30.52 47.87 -10.81
N LEU A 828 -31.05 47.89 -9.58
CA LEU A 828 -31.55 49.09 -8.88
C LEU A 828 -31.01 49.12 -7.45
N LYS A 829 -30.15 50.11 -7.17
CA LYS A 829 -29.70 50.40 -5.80
C LYS A 829 -30.83 51.07 -5.01
N PRO A 830 -31.11 50.67 -3.76
CA PRO A 830 -32.05 51.39 -2.92
C PRO A 830 -31.65 52.86 -2.71
N THR A 831 -32.52 53.79 -3.09
CA THR A 831 -32.38 55.22 -2.78
C THR A 831 -32.65 55.44 -1.30
N GLY A 832 -31.61 55.55 -0.46
CA GLY A 832 -31.81 55.78 0.97
C GLY A 832 -30.57 56.05 1.82
N PHE A 833 -29.41 55.45 1.53
CA PHE A 833 -28.22 55.58 2.38
C PHE A 833 -26.95 55.96 1.62
N ARG A 834 -26.39 57.15 1.91
CA ARG A 834 -25.04 57.54 1.50
C ARG A 834 -23.99 56.80 2.34
N LYS A 835 -23.59 55.59 1.93
CA LYS A 835 -22.17 55.20 2.14
C LYS A 835 -21.32 56.04 1.18
N ARG A 836 -20.26 56.68 1.69
CA ARG A 836 -19.29 57.40 0.85
C ARG A 836 -18.55 56.37 -0.01
N SER A 837 -18.32 56.67 -1.28
CA SER A 837 -17.50 55.83 -2.15
C SER A 837 -16.04 55.88 -1.70
N SER A 838 -15.56 54.84 -1.04
CA SER A 838 -14.14 54.61 -0.79
C SER A 838 -13.49 54.02 -2.03
N SER A 839 -12.64 54.79 -2.71
CA SER A 839 -11.83 54.32 -3.83
C SER A 839 -10.48 53.79 -3.34
N ILE A 840 -10.53 52.62 -2.68
CA ILE A 840 -9.38 51.83 -2.23
C ILE A 840 -9.67 50.38 -2.66
N ASP A 841 -8.61 49.63 -3.01
CA ASP A 841 -8.74 48.33 -3.67
C ASP A 841 -9.40 47.25 -2.79
N ASP A 842 -10.38 46.53 -3.36
CA ASP A 842 -11.07 45.39 -2.73
C ASP A 842 -10.18 44.10 -2.71
N THR A 843 -8.87 44.21 -2.44
CA THR A 843 -7.95 43.06 -2.38
C THR A 843 -7.99 42.31 -1.06
N ASP A 844 -8.41 42.97 0.03
CA ASP A 844 -8.24 42.47 1.41
C ASP A 844 -9.55 41.92 2.01
N ALA A 845 -10.62 41.84 1.23
CA ALA A 845 -11.92 41.36 1.69
C ALA A 845 -11.97 39.82 1.82
N TYR A 846 -12.05 39.29 3.04
CA TYR A 846 -12.26 37.86 3.27
C TYR A 846 -13.59 37.38 2.66
N THR A 847 -13.56 36.23 2.00
CA THR A 847 -14.71 35.64 1.30
C THR A 847 -14.99 34.23 1.81
N MET A 848 -16.08 33.61 1.34
CA MET A 848 -16.39 32.21 1.67
C MET A 848 -15.25 31.24 1.29
N THR A 849 -14.53 31.49 0.19
CA THR A 849 -13.39 30.64 -0.20
C THR A 849 -12.18 30.84 0.70
N SER A 850 -12.01 32.01 1.34
CA SER A 850 -10.99 32.24 2.37
C SER A 850 -11.21 31.33 3.59
N ILE A 851 -12.46 31.19 4.05
CA ILE A 851 -12.84 30.28 5.15
C ILE A 851 -12.51 28.83 4.77
N LEU A 852 -12.91 28.40 3.56
CA LEU A 852 -12.63 27.04 3.06
C LEU A 852 -11.13 26.76 2.88
N GLN A 853 -10.34 27.76 2.49
CA GLN A 853 -8.88 27.67 2.41
C GLN A 853 -8.25 27.50 3.80
N GLN A 854 -8.71 28.27 4.80
CA GLN A 854 -8.19 28.17 6.17
C GLN A 854 -8.56 26.83 6.84
N LEU A 855 -9.80 26.37 6.66
CA LEU A 855 -10.21 25.01 7.06
C LEU A 855 -9.38 23.92 6.36
N SER A 856 -9.05 24.11 5.08
CA SER A 856 -8.20 23.18 4.32
C SER A 856 -6.76 23.15 4.83
N TYR A 857 -6.18 24.31 5.15
CA TYR A 857 -4.85 24.41 5.77
C TYR A 857 -4.82 23.69 7.13
N PHE A 858 -5.80 23.99 8.01
CA PHE A 858 -5.90 23.33 9.31
C PHE A 858 -6.02 21.80 9.17
N TYR A 859 -6.88 21.33 8.25
CA TYR A 859 -7.03 19.90 7.96
C TYR A 859 -5.73 19.26 7.49
N THR A 860 -5.06 19.84 6.49
CA THR A 860 -3.85 19.23 5.91
C THR A 860 -2.68 19.20 6.89
N THR A 861 -2.50 20.23 7.72
CA THR A 861 -1.47 20.26 8.76
C THR A 861 -1.73 19.21 9.86
N MET A 862 -2.99 19.07 10.34
CA MET A 862 -3.33 18.02 11.29
C MET A 862 -3.03 16.62 10.74
N CYS A 863 -3.36 16.35 9.47
CA CYS A 863 -3.03 15.09 8.82
C CYS A 863 -1.51 14.88 8.63
N GLN A 864 -0.74 15.92 8.31
CA GLN A 864 0.72 15.83 8.16
C GLN A 864 1.43 15.55 9.48
N ASN A 865 0.96 16.14 10.58
CA ASN A 865 1.39 15.84 11.94
C ASN A 865 0.86 14.48 12.45
N GLY A 866 0.07 13.75 11.64
CA GLY A 866 -0.53 12.47 11.97
C GLY A 866 -1.49 12.49 13.16
N LEU A 867 -2.20 13.61 13.37
CA LEU A 867 -3.20 13.72 14.44
C LEU A 867 -4.27 12.64 14.28
N ASP A 868 -4.70 12.06 15.40
CA ASP A 868 -5.70 10.99 15.45
C ASP A 868 -6.98 11.39 14.68
N PRO A 869 -7.52 10.54 13.77
CA PRO A 869 -8.72 10.84 13.01
C PRO A 869 -9.93 11.26 13.85
N GLU A 870 -10.12 10.70 15.05
CA GLU A 870 -11.25 11.05 15.93
C GLU A 870 -11.01 12.38 16.66
N LEU A 871 -9.76 12.70 16.98
CA LEU A 871 -9.39 14.01 17.52
C LEU A 871 -9.50 15.11 16.46
N LEU A 872 -9.18 14.80 15.20
CA LEU A 872 -9.38 15.68 14.05
C LEU A 872 -10.87 15.96 13.80
N LYS A 873 -11.75 14.94 13.91
CA LYS A 873 -13.22 15.15 13.86
C LYS A 873 -13.71 16.07 14.97
N GLN A 874 -13.21 15.90 16.20
CA GLN A 874 -13.56 16.75 17.34
C GLN A 874 -13.13 18.22 17.12
N ALA A 875 -11.92 18.44 16.60
CA ALA A 875 -11.44 19.78 16.25
C ALA A 875 -12.27 20.44 15.13
N MET A 876 -12.65 19.67 14.10
CA MET A 876 -13.50 20.17 13.01
C MET A 876 -14.93 20.48 13.48
N ARG A 877 -15.50 19.68 14.39
CA ARG A 877 -16.78 19.96 15.04
C ARG A 877 -16.75 21.29 15.81
N GLN A 878 -15.67 21.55 16.53
CA GLN A 878 -15.48 22.81 17.27
C GLN A 878 -15.42 24.02 16.33
N LEU A 879 -14.67 23.94 15.22
CA LEU A 879 -14.60 25.03 14.24
C LEU A 879 -15.93 25.28 13.51
N PHE A 880 -16.67 24.22 13.17
CA PHE A 880 -17.98 24.36 12.54
C PHE A 880 -19.00 24.99 13.51
N PHE A 881 -18.93 24.65 14.80
CA PHE A 881 -19.69 25.33 15.85
C PHE A 881 -19.32 26.82 15.95
N LEU A 882 -18.04 27.19 15.93
CA LEU A 882 -17.63 28.61 15.93
C LEU A 882 -18.18 29.36 14.70
N ILE A 883 -18.08 28.77 13.50
CA ILE A 883 -18.62 29.34 12.26
C ILE A 883 -20.14 29.55 12.39
N GLY A 884 -20.87 28.56 12.91
CA GLY A 884 -22.29 28.66 13.23
C GLY A 884 -22.58 29.80 14.21
N ALA A 885 -21.93 29.79 15.38
CA ALA A 885 -22.15 30.71 16.48
C ALA A 885 -21.84 32.17 16.13
N VAL A 886 -20.67 32.45 15.54
CA VAL A 886 -20.26 33.82 15.14
C VAL A 886 -21.17 34.38 14.05
N THR A 887 -21.61 33.55 13.10
CA THR A 887 -22.56 33.95 12.06
C THR A 887 -23.93 34.26 12.67
N LEU A 888 -24.48 33.35 13.49
CA LEU A 888 -25.79 33.51 14.13
C LEU A 888 -25.83 34.73 15.07
N ASN A 889 -24.77 34.93 15.86
CA ASN A 889 -24.61 36.10 16.72
C ASN A 889 -24.57 37.41 15.91
N SER A 890 -23.94 37.42 14.74
CA SER A 890 -23.99 38.58 13.85
C SER A 890 -25.40 38.86 13.33
N LEU A 891 -26.21 37.84 13.01
CA LEU A 891 -27.62 38.03 12.64
C LEU A 891 -28.43 38.67 13.78
N PHE A 892 -28.22 38.25 15.02
CA PHE A 892 -28.95 38.83 16.17
C PHE A 892 -28.53 40.29 16.45
N LEU A 893 -27.29 40.68 16.14
CA LEU A 893 -26.82 42.04 16.35
C LEU A 893 -27.16 42.99 15.19
N ARG A 894 -27.26 42.50 13.95
CA ARG A 894 -27.30 43.31 12.73
C ARG A 894 -28.61 43.20 11.95
N LYS A 895 -29.42 44.26 12.00
CA LYS A 895 -30.68 44.37 11.23
C LYS A 895 -30.46 44.28 9.70
N ASP A 896 -29.32 44.77 9.21
CA ASP A 896 -28.93 44.70 7.79
C ASP A 896 -28.67 43.27 7.27
N MET A 897 -28.64 42.26 8.15
CA MET A 897 -28.39 40.86 7.80
C MET A 897 -29.62 39.96 7.85
N CYS A 898 -30.79 40.46 8.25
CA CYS A 898 -32.03 39.67 8.34
C CYS A 898 -32.94 39.91 7.13
N SER A 899 -32.70 39.23 6.00
CA SER A 899 -33.56 39.27 4.80
C SER A 899 -33.59 37.90 4.08
N CYS A 900 -34.57 37.66 3.19
CA CYS A 900 -34.61 36.41 2.41
C CYS A 900 -33.34 36.21 1.57
N ARG A 901 -32.83 37.29 0.95
CA ARG A 901 -31.54 37.31 0.22
C ARG A 901 -30.38 36.81 1.08
N LYS A 902 -30.29 37.24 2.35
CA LYS A 902 -29.27 36.77 3.29
C LYS A 902 -29.51 35.33 3.73
N GLY A 903 -30.76 34.92 3.95
CA GLY A 903 -31.11 33.51 4.17
C GLY A 903 -30.62 32.59 3.04
N MET A 904 -30.85 32.97 1.78
CA MET A 904 -30.37 32.23 0.61
C MET A 904 -28.83 32.21 0.52
N GLN A 905 -28.16 33.33 0.80
CA GLN A 905 -26.70 33.41 0.86
C GLN A 905 -26.12 32.47 1.92
N ILE A 906 -26.66 32.49 3.15
CA ILE A 906 -26.22 31.62 4.25
C ILE A 906 -26.45 30.15 3.91
N ARG A 907 -27.61 29.80 3.35
CA ARG A 907 -27.92 28.43 2.90
C ARG A 907 -26.94 27.93 1.84
N CYS A 908 -26.54 28.79 0.91
CA CYS A 908 -25.51 28.48 -0.09
C CYS A 908 -24.12 28.29 0.56
N ASN A 909 -23.73 29.17 1.48
CA ASN A 909 -22.47 29.06 2.22
C ASN A 909 -22.41 27.80 3.11
N ILE A 910 -23.52 27.41 3.76
CA ILE A 910 -23.63 26.13 4.46
C ILE A 910 -23.44 24.95 3.48
N SER A 911 -24.06 24.99 2.28
CA SER A 911 -23.88 23.90 1.31
C SER A 911 -22.42 23.71 0.87
N TYR A 912 -21.63 24.79 0.78
CA TYR A 912 -20.18 24.68 0.52
C TYR A 912 -19.39 24.10 1.72
N LEU A 913 -19.81 24.36 2.97
CA LEU A 913 -19.22 23.73 4.16
C LEU A 913 -19.55 22.23 4.22
N GLU A 914 -20.77 21.84 3.87
CA GLU A 914 -21.19 20.43 3.80
C GLU A 914 -20.48 19.67 2.67
N GLU A 915 -20.32 20.31 1.50
CA GLU A 915 -19.55 19.77 0.38
C GLU A 915 -18.07 19.60 0.75
N TRP A 916 -17.48 20.58 1.45
CA TRP A 916 -16.10 20.45 1.96
C TRP A 916 -15.95 19.30 2.96
N LEU A 917 -16.88 19.15 3.93
CA LEU A 917 -16.89 17.98 4.83
C LEU A 917 -16.98 16.65 4.05
N LYS A 918 -17.68 16.65 2.90
CA LYS A 918 -17.84 15.47 2.05
C LYS A 918 -16.54 15.14 1.31
N GLU A 919 -15.85 16.13 0.74
CA GLU A 919 -14.53 15.93 0.13
C GLU A 919 -13.50 15.34 1.11
N LYS A 920 -13.56 15.75 2.39
CA LYS A 920 -12.62 15.30 3.42
C LYS A 920 -13.07 14.02 4.15
N ASN A 921 -14.17 13.39 3.72
CA ASN A 921 -14.78 12.21 4.35
C ASN A 921 -15.18 12.39 5.83
N LEU A 922 -15.43 13.63 6.27
CA LEU A 922 -15.78 13.98 7.65
C LEU A 922 -17.28 13.93 7.95
N GLN A 923 -18.08 13.28 7.09
CA GLN A 923 -19.55 13.18 7.24
C GLN A 923 -20.00 12.42 8.50
N SER A 924 -19.12 11.62 9.11
CA SER A 924 -19.35 10.96 10.41
C SER A 924 -18.90 11.79 11.62
N SER A 925 -18.36 13.00 11.42
CA SER A 925 -18.26 13.99 12.47
C SER A 925 -19.59 14.74 12.59
N SER A 926 -20.08 14.97 13.81
CA SER A 926 -21.28 15.78 14.09
C SER A 926 -21.09 17.28 13.80
N SER A 927 -20.07 17.66 13.02
CA SER A 927 -19.82 19.02 12.53
C SER A 927 -21.01 19.59 11.76
N LYS A 928 -21.72 18.79 10.96
CA LYS A 928 -22.95 19.22 10.26
C LYS A 928 -24.05 19.64 11.25
N GLU A 929 -24.25 18.88 12.33
CA GLU A 929 -25.25 19.15 13.36
C GLU A 929 -24.99 20.50 14.07
N THR A 930 -23.73 20.91 14.22
CA THR A 930 -23.39 22.21 14.81
C THR A 930 -23.83 23.43 13.97
N LEU A 931 -24.10 23.24 12.68
CA LEU A 931 -24.63 24.28 11.79
C LEU A 931 -26.18 24.30 11.75
N GLU A 932 -26.86 23.33 12.37
CA GLU A 932 -28.32 23.21 12.32
C GLU A 932 -29.07 24.47 12.83
N PRO A 933 -28.68 25.14 13.93
CA PRO A 933 -29.31 26.40 14.34
C PRO A 933 -29.16 27.52 13.29
N LEU A 934 -28.03 27.55 12.57
CA LEU A 934 -27.81 28.51 11.49
C LEU A 934 -28.60 28.13 10.22
N ALA A 935 -28.75 26.83 9.93
CA ALA A 935 -29.60 26.35 8.84
C ALA A 935 -31.07 26.70 9.09
N GLN A 936 -31.59 26.46 10.30
CA GLN A 936 -32.94 26.85 10.71
C GLN A 936 -33.14 28.37 10.68
N ALA A 937 -32.15 29.17 11.08
CA ALA A 937 -32.22 30.63 10.96
C ALA A 937 -32.23 31.10 9.49
N ALA A 938 -31.42 30.48 8.64
CA ALA A 938 -31.40 30.77 7.20
C ALA A 938 -32.72 30.40 6.52
N TRP A 939 -33.33 29.27 6.90
CA TRP A 939 -34.67 28.83 6.48
C TRP A 939 -35.75 29.82 6.94
N LEU A 940 -35.73 30.22 8.22
CA LEU A 940 -36.68 31.19 8.81
C LEU A 940 -36.66 32.54 8.09
N LEU A 941 -35.51 32.97 7.56
CA LEU A 941 -35.41 34.16 6.71
C LEU A 941 -36.11 34.00 5.35
N GLN A 942 -36.14 32.78 4.77
CA GLN A 942 -36.72 32.47 3.45
C GLN A 942 -38.23 32.22 3.45
N VAL A 943 -38.78 31.61 4.51
CA VAL A 943 -40.19 31.16 4.58
C VAL A 943 -41.18 32.33 4.61
N LYS A 944 -42.46 32.06 4.29
CA LYS A 944 -43.57 33.02 4.42
C LYS A 944 -43.86 33.35 5.89
N LYS A 945 -44.45 34.52 6.13
CA LYS A 945 -44.53 35.15 7.47
C LYS A 945 -45.84 35.93 7.65
N ILE A 946 -46.94 35.35 7.14
CA ILE A 946 -48.21 36.06 6.86
C ILE A 946 -49.41 35.35 7.52
N THR A 947 -49.55 34.03 7.35
CA THR A 947 -50.75 33.28 7.75
C THR A 947 -50.60 32.62 9.13
N GLU A 948 -51.59 31.85 9.58
CA GLU A 948 -51.49 31.09 10.85
C GLU A 948 -50.78 29.75 10.64
N GLU A 949 -50.91 29.18 9.45
CA GLU A 949 -50.18 28.00 8.97
C GLU A 949 -48.68 28.30 8.85
N ASP A 950 -48.29 29.46 8.30
CA ASP A 950 -46.89 29.94 8.29
C ASP A 950 -46.31 29.98 9.72
N ALA A 951 -47.09 30.45 10.70
CA ALA A 951 -46.67 30.54 12.11
C ALA A 951 -46.51 29.14 12.75
N LYS A 952 -47.39 28.20 12.38
CA LYS A 952 -47.30 26.80 12.79
C LYS A 952 -46.07 26.11 12.21
N GLU A 953 -45.83 26.25 10.90
CA GLU A 953 -44.65 25.68 10.21
C GLU A 953 -43.35 26.15 10.86
N ILE A 954 -43.24 27.44 11.18
CA ILE A 954 -42.09 28.00 11.91
C ILE A 954 -41.93 27.34 13.30
N SER A 955 -43.02 27.15 14.04
CA SER A 955 -42.96 26.52 15.36
C SER A 955 -42.55 25.04 15.30
N GLU A 956 -42.97 24.31 14.27
CA GLU A 956 -42.67 22.89 14.10
C GLU A 956 -41.25 22.66 13.55
N HIS A 957 -40.78 23.49 12.61
CA HIS A 957 -39.48 23.32 11.95
C HIS A 957 -38.29 23.91 12.74
N CYS A 958 -38.46 25.05 13.43
CA CYS A 958 -37.38 25.65 14.22
C CYS A 958 -37.24 24.94 15.58
N THR A 959 -36.67 23.73 15.59
CA THR A 959 -36.50 22.86 16.76
C THR A 959 -35.25 23.16 17.60
N THR A 960 -34.16 23.66 17.01
CA THR A 960 -32.88 23.88 17.70
C THR A 960 -32.67 25.34 18.12
N LEU A 961 -33.42 26.28 17.54
CA LEU A 961 -33.45 27.69 17.95
C LEU A 961 -34.37 27.91 19.15
N SER A 962 -33.92 28.72 20.10
CA SER A 962 -34.76 29.12 21.24
C SER A 962 -35.87 30.08 20.80
N ALA A 963 -36.96 30.17 21.58
CA ALA A 963 -38.03 31.12 21.30
C ALA A 963 -37.54 32.58 21.28
N THR A 964 -36.53 32.94 22.10
CA THR A 964 -35.95 34.30 22.10
C THR A 964 -35.18 34.57 20.81
N GLN A 965 -34.49 33.58 20.25
CA GLN A 965 -33.79 33.66 18.96
C GLN A 965 -34.77 33.77 17.78
N ILE A 966 -35.81 32.94 17.73
CA ILE A 966 -36.85 32.98 16.68
C ILE A 966 -37.55 34.36 16.67
N VAL A 967 -38.01 34.81 17.84
CA VAL A 967 -38.67 36.12 18.00
C VAL A 967 -37.70 37.27 17.68
N LYS A 968 -36.39 37.13 17.97
CA LYS A 968 -35.38 38.12 17.59
C LYS A 968 -35.19 38.22 16.08
N ILE A 969 -35.13 37.11 15.35
CA ILE A 969 -35.02 37.10 13.88
C ILE A 969 -36.26 37.77 13.26
N LEU A 970 -37.46 37.36 13.69
CA LEU A 970 -38.71 37.93 13.19
C LEU A 970 -38.83 39.45 13.46
N ASN A 971 -38.40 39.93 14.64
CA ASN A 971 -38.40 41.37 14.94
C ASN A 971 -37.27 42.16 14.25
N SER A 972 -36.23 41.48 13.74
CA SER A 972 -35.07 42.13 13.09
C SER A 972 -35.15 42.09 11.56
N TYR A 973 -36.05 41.27 10.99
CA TYR A 973 -36.22 41.08 9.55
C TYR A 973 -36.59 42.37 8.80
N THR A 974 -35.74 42.74 7.85
CA THR A 974 -35.94 43.86 6.93
C THR A 974 -36.16 43.33 5.52
N PRO A 975 -37.35 43.51 4.91
CA PRO A 975 -37.53 43.22 3.49
C PRO A 975 -36.62 44.14 2.65
N ILE A 976 -36.01 43.59 1.61
CA ILE A 976 -35.10 44.29 0.69
C ILE A 976 -35.70 44.36 -0.72
N ASP A 977 -36.39 43.30 -1.16
CA ASP A 977 -37.03 43.24 -2.47
C ASP A 977 -38.51 43.65 -2.39
N ASP A 978 -39.05 44.33 -3.41
CA ASP A 978 -40.44 44.86 -3.44
C ASP A 978 -41.54 43.78 -3.29
N PHE A 979 -41.17 42.51 -3.44
CA PHE A 979 -42.05 41.34 -3.27
C PHE A 979 -42.14 40.87 -1.79
N GLU A 980 -41.26 41.33 -0.90
CA GLU A 980 -41.26 40.98 0.52
C GLU A 980 -42.11 41.97 1.35
N LYS A 981 -43.06 41.46 2.13
CA LYS A 981 -43.83 42.28 3.10
C LYS A 981 -43.13 42.33 4.46
N ARG A 982 -43.25 43.48 5.16
CA ARG A 982 -42.86 43.58 6.58
C ARG A 982 -43.75 42.66 7.42
N ILE A 983 -43.15 41.97 8.40
CA ILE A 983 -43.84 41.07 9.32
C ILE A 983 -44.73 41.90 10.25
N ALA A 984 -45.97 41.44 10.46
CA ALA A 984 -46.91 42.12 11.35
C ALA A 984 -46.60 41.82 12.84
N PRO A 985 -46.63 42.79 13.76
CA PRO A 985 -46.49 42.55 15.20
C PRO A 985 -47.59 41.66 15.83
N SER A 986 -48.67 41.38 15.10
CA SER A 986 -49.65 40.32 15.43
C SER A 986 -49.12 38.92 15.14
N PHE A 987 -48.44 38.72 14.00
CA PHE A 987 -47.84 37.44 13.62
C PHE A 987 -46.74 37.02 14.60
N VAL A 988 -45.84 37.94 14.98
CA VAL A 988 -44.78 37.67 15.98
C VAL A 988 -45.38 37.22 17.32
N ARG A 989 -46.49 37.84 17.75
CA ARG A 989 -47.21 37.44 18.98
C ARG A 989 -47.88 36.07 18.86
N LYS A 990 -48.39 35.67 17.68
CA LYS A 990 -48.88 34.29 17.44
C LYS A 990 -47.75 33.28 17.59
N VAL A 991 -46.63 33.46 16.87
CA VAL A 991 -45.45 32.58 16.96
C VAL A 991 -44.94 32.48 18.40
N GLN A 992 -44.83 33.60 19.12
CA GLN A 992 -44.44 33.61 20.54
C GLN A 992 -45.43 32.83 21.41
N GLY A 993 -46.75 33.02 21.21
CA GLY A 993 -47.80 32.28 21.91
C GLY A 993 -47.71 30.76 21.72
N MET A 994 -47.43 30.31 20.49
CA MET A 994 -47.26 28.88 20.17
C MET A 994 -45.99 28.27 20.78
N LEU A 995 -44.93 29.08 20.98
CA LEU A 995 -43.65 28.64 21.54
C LEU A 995 -43.61 28.64 23.08
N ASN A 996 -44.63 29.20 23.76
CA ASN A 996 -44.70 29.26 25.24
C ASN A 996 -44.74 27.88 25.93
N SER A 997 -45.08 26.81 25.21
CA SER A 997 -45.13 25.44 25.73
C SER A 997 -43.74 24.77 25.85
N ARG A 998 -42.71 25.34 25.22
CA ARG A 998 -41.34 24.80 25.27
C ARG A 998 -40.55 25.38 26.44
N GLN A 999 -39.93 24.50 27.23
CA GLN A 999 -38.89 24.87 28.20
C GLN A 999 -37.60 25.28 27.48
N ASN A 1000 -37.60 26.49 26.92
CA ASN A 1000 -36.46 27.05 26.19
C ASN A 1000 -35.50 27.81 27.10
N SER A 1001 -34.19 27.75 26.79
CA SER A 1001 -33.22 28.69 27.36
C SER A 1001 -33.58 30.13 26.96
N THR A 1002 -33.45 31.06 27.90
CA THR A 1002 -33.63 32.50 27.67
C THR A 1002 -32.48 33.12 26.88
N GLN A 1003 -31.33 32.43 26.82
CA GLN A 1003 -30.11 32.87 26.15
C GLN A 1003 -30.36 33.18 24.66
N LEU A 1004 -30.02 34.40 24.25
CA LEU A 1004 -30.12 34.84 22.86
C LEU A 1004 -28.85 34.50 22.06
N MET A 1005 -27.69 34.90 22.57
CA MET A 1005 -26.39 34.75 21.89
C MET A 1005 -25.78 33.38 22.19
N LEU A 1006 -25.29 32.68 21.18
CA LEU A 1006 -24.45 31.48 21.40
C LEU A 1006 -23.11 31.90 21.99
N ASP A 1007 -22.59 31.13 22.96
CA ASP A 1007 -21.25 31.39 23.49
C ASP A 1007 -20.19 30.92 22.48
N THR A 1008 -19.41 31.85 21.96
CA THR A 1008 -18.31 31.56 21.02
C THR A 1008 -17.05 31.02 21.70
N LYS A 1009 -17.04 30.93 23.04
CA LYS A 1009 -15.98 30.29 23.84
C LYS A 1009 -16.39 28.93 24.41
N TYR A 1010 -17.58 28.44 24.08
CA TYR A 1010 -18.00 27.10 24.45
C TYR A 1010 -17.12 26.06 23.73
N LEU A 1011 -16.50 25.17 24.51
CA LEU A 1011 -15.68 24.06 24.02
C LEU A 1011 -16.43 22.74 24.24
N PHE A 1012 -16.53 21.90 23.20
CA PHE A 1012 -16.96 20.52 23.40
C PHE A 1012 -15.95 19.74 24.25
N GLN A 1013 -16.44 18.82 25.09
CA GLN A 1013 -15.58 17.92 25.86
C GLN A 1013 -14.73 17.06 24.92
N VAL A 1014 -13.40 17.23 24.99
CA VAL A 1014 -12.45 16.42 24.21
C VAL A 1014 -12.27 15.03 24.81
N THR A 1015 -12.09 14.04 23.93
CA THR A 1015 -11.84 12.64 24.26
C THR A 1015 -10.64 12.12 23.46
N PHE A 1016 -9.79 11.34 24.12
CA PHE A 1016 -8.60 10.72 23.55
C PHE A 1016 -8.78 9.19 23.51
N PRO A 1017 -9.50 8.66 22.49
CA PRO A 1017 -9.66 7.21 22.34
C PRO A 1017 -8.30 6.53 22.18
N PHE A 1018 -8.23 5.27 22.61
CA PHE A 1018 -7.03 4.47 22.40
C PHE A 1018 -6.92 4.04 20.93
N THR A 1019 -5.87 4.48 20.26
CA THR A 1019 -5.49 4.02 18.92
C THR A 1019 -4.12 3.34 18.97
N PRO A 1020 -4.02 2.03 18.69
CA PRO A 1020 -2.76 1.29 18.77
C PRO A 1020 -1.85 1.65 17.60
N SER A 1021 -0.55 1.79 17.86
CA SER A 1021 0.44 2.09 16.84
C SER A 1021 0.79 0.82 16.03
N PRO A 1022 0.84 0.88 14.68
CA PRO A 1022 1.22 -0.25 13.83
C PRO A 1022 2.74 -0.43 13.70
N TYR A 1023 3.54 0.51 14.22
CA TYR A 1023 4.99 0.51 14.06
C TYR A 1023 5.68 -0.41 15.10
N PRO A 1024 6.45 -1.43 14.67
CA PRO A 1024 7.21 -2.29 15.58
C PRO A 1024 8.48 -1.57 16.06
N LEU A 1025 8.63 -1.43 17.38
CA LEU A 1025 9.69 -0.63 18.01
C LEU A 1025 11.11 -1.08 17.61
N GLU A 1026 11.32 -2.39 17.45
CA GLU A 1026 12.60 -2.97 17.03
C GLU A 1026 13.09 -2.47 15.66
N MET A 1027 12.18 -2.05 14.78
CA MET A 1027 12.51 -1.53 13.44
C MET A 1027 12.72 -0.01 13.43
N ILE A 1028 12.45 0.71 14.53
CA ILE A 1028 12.57 2.16 14.57
C ILE A 1028 14.06 2.54 14.60
N GLU A 1029 14.45 3.39 13.64
CA GLU A 1029 15.82 3.90 13.52
C GLU A 1029 15.83 5.41 13.81
N ILE A 1030 16.81 5.87 14.60
CA ILE A 1030 16.94 7.29 14.93
C ILE A 1030 17.55 8.03 13.73
N PRO A 1031 16.90 9.08 13.19
CA PRO A 1031 17.49 9.91 12.14
C PRO A 1031 18.67 10.70 12.69
N SER A 1032 19.81 10.70 11.99
CA SER A 1032 21.00 11.48 12.39
C SER A 1032 20.74 12.99 12.48
N SER A 1033 19.71 13.49 11.78
CA SER A 1033 19.22 14.87 11.88
C SER A 1033 18.64 15.23 13.25
N PHE A 1034 18.25 14.26 14.09
CA PHE A 1034 17.77 14.51 15.45
C PHE A 1034 18.93 14.76 16.44
N LYS A 1035 20.20 14.66 16.03
CA LYS A 1035 21.41 14.81 16.87
C LYS A 1035 21.52 13.82 18.05
N LEU A 1036 20.64 12.82 18.14
CA LEU A 1036 20.58 11.82 19.21
C LEU A 1036 21.58 10.64 19.04
N GLY A 1037 22.74 10.88 18.39
CA GLY A 1037 23.73 9.84 18.09
C GLY A 1037 24.44 9.23 19.31
N PHE A 1038 24.14 9.71 20.52
CA PHE A 1038 24.58 9.14 21.80
C PHE A 1038 23.60 8.08 22.35
N LEU A 1039 22.40 7.95 21.80
CA LEU A 1039 21.45 6.88 22.14
C LEU A 1039 21.84 5.58 21.45
N THR A 1040 21.86 4.48 22.20
CA THR A 1040 22.21 3.15 21.68
C THR A 1040 20.96 2.27 21.55
N ARG A 1041 20.72 1.70 20.35
CA ARG A 1041 19.63 0.73 20.13
C ARG A 1041 19.97 -0.61 20.77
N ILE A 1042 19.02 -1.11 21.57
CA ILE A 1042 19.00 -2.46 22.16
C ILE A 1042 17.86 -3.24 21.53
#